data_AF-A0A536I5Q9-F1
#
_entry.id   AF-A0A536I5Q9-F1
#
_cell.length_a   1.000
_cell.length_b   1.000
_cell.length_c   1.000
_cell.angle_alpha   90.00
_cell.angle_beta   90.00
_cell.angle_gamma   90.00
#
_symmetry.space_group_name_H-M   'P 1'
#
loop_
_entity.id
_entity.type
_entity.pdbx_description
1 polymer ?
#
loop_
_entity_poly.entity_id
_entity_poly.type
_entity_poly.pdbx_seq_one_letter_code
_entity_poly.pdbx_strand_id
1 'polypeptide(L)'
;MCTSRADVALRGGTSIVVGARSEVGMRRLPVLAIALLLVAACGGTTPSAASPAVSAAPTAAASATPAPRVSLKVNWTALTGANSGLWTAVEAGYFKDESLDVELVNINSSSRSIAALIAKEVQIGFSDGANTVQAVSQGASVKLFQSVTNHLVFSIMATQSVKDLKDLKGKKIGITTIGSSTHTAALQALKLAGLAQSDVTLVPLQEVPNILAALVAGQIDAGSVSPPTNSRAKASGFKELINLATDGPDYPSVAIAATTEYMSANADVMKRFVKAYSRGVDRFRRDKAFGIASIDKYLKIGDPAILDDTWTQFSKYLELPPYVKGIDAVILEVAATNAKAAPLKPADILCEAPESTTIAALLEMDRPRVVAVDDLMAYAREICKQQEVRRTAPGFIGYGATKPGDRVLVAVDTHYDKRVVEAVARGLREMGASVDVVTVEAEPDREFTTTDEVDVIMRREPWTKRPRRWEGLPWIEELAAREKYDLLVHGKGGGIPNVPYRYEAIPWLQTDHFASAATVYPRDLHTLINMKTWLAFFERGRGGKVHVTDPEGTDLRYTLFPEYFDGTRRGYTDVPWWGHLLAHGPTPILPKEDATGTVSGTTSHFQKPFPKIRVTLENGRLERVEGGGDYGDAWRALHEESKDTQYPCFPRPGLFWLWEVAIGTNPKIQRPPNIHLLSSGGFEWERRRSGIIHVGLGTRWRGSEEVWAGERGILYGHLHVHLFFPSLVIETPKGEELTVIDKGQLMALSYPQVRDLAAKYGDPDRILAAEWSPGVPGIDAPGSYEEYAREPARFIYR
;
A
#
# COMPACT_ATOMS: atom_id res chain seq x y z
N MET A 1 17.01 -6.39 22.86
CA MET A 1 17.68 -7.47 23.63
C MET A 1 16.69 -8.61 23.84
N CYS A 2 17.04 -9.90 23.69
CA CYS A 2 16.12 -11.00 24.05
C CYS A 2 16.87 -12.31 24.32
N THR A 3 17.48 -12.44 25.50
CA THR A 3 18.07 -13.69 25.99
C THR A 3 17.54 -13.96 27.39
N SER A 4 16.38 -14.61 27.50
CA SER A 4 15.87 -15.09 28.79
C SER A 4 15.59 -16.59 28.70
N ARG A 5 16.51 -17.36 29.30
CA ARG A 5 16.56 -18.82 29.44
C ARG A 5 15.57 -19.37 30.49
N ALA A 6 14.48 -18.67 30.79
CA ALA A 6 13.58 -19.12 31.87
C ALA A 6 12.91 -20.45 31.50
N ASP A 7 12.79 -21.35 32.49
CA ASP A 7 12.08 -22.63 32.43
C ASP A 7 10.59 -22.42 32.10
N VAL A 8 10.28 -22.16 30.84
CA VAL A 8 8.90 -22.07 30.35
C VAL A 8 8.37 -23.49 30.15
N ALA A 9 7.62 -23.99 31.13
CA ALA A 9 6.85 -25.23 31.01
C ALA A 9 5.42 -24.88 30.54
N LEU A 10 5.05 -25.33 29.32
CA LEU A 10 3.71 -25.15 28.76
C LEU A 10 2.88 -26.41 28.98
N ARG A 11 1.63 -26.24 29.44
CA ARG A 11 0.62 -27.31 29.49
C ARG A 11 -0.45 -26.99 28.45
N GLY A 12 -0.89 -27.98 27.68
CA GLY A 12 -1.70 -27.77 26.47
C GLY A 12 -2.84 -26.76 26.63
N GLY A 13 -2.87 -25.77 25.74
CA GLY A 13 -3.87 -24.69 25.70
C GLY A 13 -3.45 -23.41 26.45
N THR A 14 -2.18 -23.24 26.81
CA THR A 14 -1.72 -22.07 27.59
C THR A 14 -1.16 -20.96 26.69
N SER A 15 -1.45 -19.70 27.04
CA SER A 15 -0.79 -18.52 26.46
C SER A 15 0.14 -17.87 27.49
N ILE A 16 1.41 -17.64 27.13
CA ILE A 16 2.41 -17.03 28.03
C ILE A 16 3.17 -15.91 27.31
N VAL A 17 3.44 -14.82 28.04
CA VAL A 17 4.31 -13.71 27.59
C VAL A 17 5.66 -13.83 28.28
N VAL A 18 6.75 -13.83 27.51
CA VAL A 18 8.13 -13.87 28.04
C VAL A 18 8.77 -12.49 27.86
N GLY A 19 9.08 -11.81 28.97
CA GLY A 19 9.65 -10.46 28.98
C GLY A 19 11.17 -10.42 29.11
N ALA A 20 11.79 -9.32 28.68
CA ALA A 20 13.23 -9.08 28.83
C ALA A 20 13.56 -8.53 30.22
N ARG A 21 14.46 -9.20 30.99
CA ARG A 21 15.17 -8.53 32.09
C ARG A 21 16.35 -7.76 31.52
N SER A 22 16.31 -6.44 31.58
CA SER A 22 17.47 -5.59 31.30
C SER A 22 18.42 -5.62 32.49
N GLU A 23 19.56 -6.29 32.36
CA GLU A 23 20.70 -6.02 33.22
C GLU A 23 21.47 -4.83 32.63
N VAL A 24 21.16 -3.63 33.11
CA VAL A 24 22.08 -2.48 33.01
C VAL A 24 22.45 -2.09 34.43
N GLY A 25 23.72 -2.34 34.76
CA GLY A 25 24.26 -2.17 36.09
C GLY A 25 24.19 -0.73 36.59
N MET A 26 23.74 -0.58 37.83
CA MET A 26 24.08 0.57 38.64
C MET A 26 24.46 0.07 40.03
N ARG A 27 25.75 0.20 40.36
CA ARG A 27 26.31 -0.10 41.68
C ARG A 27 25.47 0.58 42.76
N ARG A 28 24.88 -0.20 43.66
CA ARG A 28 24.45 0.26 44.99
C ARG A 28 25.00 -0.70 46.04
N LEU A 29 25.67 -0.12 47.03
CA LEU A 29 26.24 -0.80 48.20
C LEU A 29 25.19 -1.65 48.96
N PRO A 30 25.62 -2.68 49.70
CA PRO A 30 24.70 -3.56 50.42
C PRO A 30 24.20 -2.84 51.68
N VAL A 31 22.88 -2.76 51.85
CA VAL A 31 22.28 -2.54 53.18
C VAL A 31 21.50 -3.81 53.55
N LEU A 32 22.15 -4.53 54.45
CA LEU A 32 21.71 -5.51 55.44
C LEU A 32 20.21 -5.87 55.48
N ALA A 33 19.98 -7.18 55.39
CA ALA A 33 18.74 -7.86 55.74
C ALA A 33 18.35 -7.68 57.21
N ILE A 34 17.06 -7.54 57.49
CA ILE A 34 16.45 -7.99 58.75
C ILE A 34 15.15 -8.71 58.40
N ALA A 35 15.17 -10.03 58.56
CA ALA A 35 13.99 -10.85 58.71
C ALA A 35 13.48 -10.72 60.16
N LEU A 36 12.16 -10.59 60.34
CA LEU A 36 11.52 -10.89 61.62
C LEU A 36 10.24 -11.70 61.37
N LEU A 37 10.37 -13.01 61.59
CA LEU A 37 9.29 -13.89 61.99
C LEU A 37 9.11 -13.74 63.50
N LEU A 38 7.88 -13.56 63.99
CA LEU A 38 7.50 -14.01 65.33
C LEU A 38 6.00 -14.34 65.39
N VAL A 39 5.75 -15.56 65.83
CA VAL A 39 4.47 -16.24 66.09
C VAL A 39 4.13 -16.10 67.57
N ALA A 40 2.86 -15.80 67.89
CA ALA A 40 2.07 -16.27 69.07
C ALA A 40 0.83 -15.33 69.22
N ALA A 41 -0.40 -15.75 68.94
CA ALA A 41 -1.27 -16.70 69.66
C ALA A 41 -2.15 -16.04 70.77
N CYS A 42 -3.44 -15.94 70.43
CA CYS A 42 -4.66 -16.18 71.24
C CYS A 42 -5.20 -15.15 72.25
N GLY A 43 -6.45 -14.70 72.02
CA GLY A 43 -7.45 -14.54 73.09
C GLY A 43 -8.60 -13.53 72.86
N GLY A 44 -9.79 -14.03 72.47
CA GLY A 44 -11.10 -13.47 72.87
C GLY A 44 -11.85 -12.55 71.88
N THR A 45 -12.52 -13.08 70.85
CA THR A 45 -13.99 -13.28 70.72
C THR A 45 -14.93 -12.08 70.96
N THR A 46 -15.47 -11.51 69.87
CA THR A 46 -16.92 -11.27 69.68
C THR A 46 -17.24 -11.12 68.17
N PRO A 47 -18.40 -11.60 67.68
CA PRO A 47 -18.61 -11.90 66.27
C PRO A 47 -19.33 -10.75 65.53
N SER A 48 -18.77 -10.29 64.41
CA SER A 48 -19.49 -9.42 63.48
C SER A 48 -20.00 -10.24 62.29
N ALA A 49 -21.30 -10.16 62.09
CA ALA A 49 -22.09 -10.94 61.15
C ALA A 49 -21.62 -10.79 59.69
N ALA A 50 -21.66 -11.92 58.98
CA ALA A 50 -21.56 -11.97 57.53
C ALA A 50 -22.72 -11.20 56.88
N SER A 51 -22.40 -10.36 55.90
CA SER A 51 -23.34 -9.85 54.89
C SER A 51 -22.95 -10.44 53.53
N PRO A 52 -23.93 -10.70 52.65
CA PRO A 52 -23.85 -11.77 51.67
C PRO A 52 -23.00 -11.42 50.45
N ALA A 53 -22.42 -12.47 49.86
CA ALA A 53 -21.79 -12.42 48.54
C ALA A 53 -22.81 -11.93 47.50
N VAL A 54 -22.54 -10.77 46.91
CA VAL A 54 -23.19 -10.36 45.66
C VAL A 54 -22.49 -11.11 44.54
N SER A 55 -23.17 -12.12 44.01
CA SER A 55 -22.80 -12.78 42.75
C SER A 55 -22.70 -11.73 41.65
N ALA A 56 -21.49 -11.34 41.26
CA ALA A 56 -21.28 -10.57 40.03
C ALA A 56 -21.58 -11.49 38.85
N ALA A 57 -22.78 -11.31 38.27
CA ALA A 57 -23.17 -11.93 37.02
C ALA A 57 -22.12 -11.62 35.93
N PRO A 58 -21.89 -12.54 34.97
CA PRO A 58 -20.95 -12.32 33.88
C PRO A 58 -21.37 -11.08 33.10
N THR A 59 -20.52 -10.05 33.10
CA THR A 59 -20.62 -8.97 32.12
C THR A 59 -20.37 -9.58 30.75
N ALA A 60 -21.47 -9.92 30.06
CA ALA A 60 -21.49 -10.20 28.65
C ALA A 60 -20.72 -9.09 27.94
N ALA A 61 -19.65 -9.45 27.24
CA ALA A 61 -19.01 -8.56 26.29
C ALA A 61 -20.09 -8.04 25.36
N ALA A 62 -20.35 -6.74 25.40
CA ALA A 62 -21.28 -6.09 24.49
C ALA A 62 -20.76 -6.37 23.06
N SER A 63 -21.43 -7.29 22.37
CA SER A 63 -21.41 -7.36 20.93
C SER A 63 -21.66 -5.95 20.42
N ALA A 64 -20.68 -5.36 19.74
CA ALA A 64 -20.85 -4.06 19.10
C ALA A 64 -22.08 -4.18 18.20
N THR A 65 -23.18 -3.56 18.64
CA THR A 65 -24.42 -3.56 17.88
C THR A 65 -24.11 -2.91 16.53
N PRO A 66 -24.48 -3.53 15.39
CA PRO A 66 -24.32 -2.90 14.08
C PRO A 66 -24.80 -1.46 14.15
N ALA A 67 -23.99 -0.51 13.66
CA ALA A 67 -24.35 0.90 13.70
C ALA A 67 -25.75 1.07 13.09
N PRO A 68 -26.65 1.84 13.73
CA PRO A 68 -28.01 1.97 13.24
C PRO A 68 -28.00 2.52 11.82
N ARG A 69 -28.91 1.99 11.00
CA ARG A 69 -29.08 2.44 9.62
C ARG A 69 -29.63 3.85 9.62
N VAL A 70 -28.99 4.76 8.88
CA VAL A 70 -29.38 6.17 8.78
C VAL A 70 -29.76 6.47 7.33
N SER A 71 -30.95 7.02 7.12
CA SER A 71 -31.35 7.55 5.81
C SER A 71 -30.81 8.96 5.64
N LEU A 72 -30.16 9.22 4.51
CA LEU A 72 -29.52 10.50 4.19
C LEU A 72 -29.94 10.97 2.81
N LYS A 73 -30.43 12.21 2.72
CA LYS A 73 -30.55 12.92 1.44
C LYS A 73 -29.29 13.72 1.20
N VAL A 74 -28.66 13.46 0.06
CA VAL A 74 -27.39 14.07 -0.34
C VAL A 74 -27.58 14.69 -1.70
N ASN A 75 -27.34 16.00 -1.83
CA ASN A 75 -27.46 16.63 -3.14
C ASN A 75 -26.15 16.72 -3.91
N TRP A 76 -26.26 16.86 -5.22
CA TRP A 76 -25.19 17.21 -6.16
C TRP A 76 -25.64 18.39 -7.03
N THR A 77 -24.69 19.14 -7.60
CA THR A 77 -24.96 20.51 -8.08
C THR A 77 -24.80 20.75 -9.58
N ALA A 78 -24.30 19.80 -10.35
CA ALA A 78 -24.12 19.95 -11.79
C ALA A 78 -23.88 18.61 -12.50
N LEU A 79 -24.24 18.53 -13.78
CA LEU A 79 -23.91 17.43 -14.69
C LEU A 79 -22.44 17.50 -15.14
N THR A 80 -21.54 17.16 -14.22
CA THR A 80 -20.10 17.10 -14.46
C THR A 80 -19.47 15.90 -13.79
N GLY A 81 -18.34 15.44 -14.32
CA GLY A 81 -17.58 14.34 -13.72
C GLY A 81 -17.01 14.64 -12.32
N ALA A 82 -17.12 15.87 -11.81
CA ALA A 82 -16.73 16.18 -10.42
C ALA A 82 -17.53 15.35 -9.39
N ASN A 83 -18.72 14.86 -9.77
CA ASN A 83 -19.52 14.01 -8.89
C ASN A 83 -19.18 12.51 -9.04
N SER A 84 -18.21 12.13 -9.87
CA SER A 84 -17.94 10.72 -10.16
C SER A 84 -17.53 9.93 -8.92
N GLY A 85 -16.82 10.54 -7.97
CA GLY A 85 -16.52 9.92 -6.68
C GLY A 85 -17.78 9.58 -5.86
N LEU A 86 -18.77 10.48 -5.85
CA LEU A 86 -20.06 10.25 -5.16
C LEU A 86 -20.86 9.16 -5.86
N TRP A 87 -20.96 9.19 -7.19
CA TRP A 87 -21.66 8.18 -7.96
C TRP A 87 -21.02 6.81 -7.82
N THR A 88 -19.69 6.72 -7.92
CA THR A 88 -18.96 5.48 -7.70
C THR A 88 -19.16 4.95 -6.29
N ALA A 89 -19.20 5.79 -5.25
CA ALA A 89 -19.51 5.35 -3.89
C ALA A 89 -20.93 4.75 -3.76
N VAL A 90 -21.93 5.34 -4.45
CA VAL A 90 -23.30 4.81 -4.47
C VAL A 90 -23.37 3.49 -5.24
N GLU A 91 -22.81 3.45 -6.45
CA GLU A 91 -22.85 2.28 -7.33
C GLU A 91 -22.07 1.09 -6.77
N ALA A 92 -20.95 1.34 -6.10
CA ALA A 92 -20.16 0.31 -5.43
C ALA A 92 -20.77 -0.14 -4.09
N GLY A 93 -21.84 0.51 -3.62
CA GLY A 93 -22.52 0.16 -2.38
C GLY A 93 -21.83 0.63 -1.10
N TYR A 94 -20.80 1.47 -1.18
CA TYR A 94 -19.97 1.86 -0.03
C TYR A 94 -20.73 2.64 1.04
N PHE A 95 -21.76 3.41 0.68
CA PHE A 95 -22.64 4.03 1.68
C PHE A 95 -23.46 2.99 2.44
N LYS A 96 -23.96 1.96 1.74
CA LYS A 96 -24.71 0.86 2.36
C LYS A 96 -23.82 0.04 3.31
N ASP A 97 -22.57 -0.20 2.94
CA ASP A 97 -21.57 -0.85 3.81
C ASP A 97 -21.39 -0.10 5.14
N GLU A 98 -21.48 1.23 5.11
CA GLU A 98 -21.41 2.08 6.31
C GLU A 98 -22.78 2.31 6.97
N SER A 99 -23.79 1.51 6.61
CA SER A 99 -25.17 1.60 7.12
C SER A 99 -25.82 2.97 6.84
N LEU A 100 -25.44 3.61 5.73
CA LEU A 100 -26.03 4.85 5.23
C LEU A 100 -26.89 4.55 4.00
N ASP A 101 -28.17 4.84 4.10
CA ASP A 101 -29.10 4.75 2.97
C ASP A 101 -29.18 6.11 2.29
N VAL A 102 -28.30 6.31 1.30
CA VAL A 102 -28.12 7.60 0.62
C VAL A 102 -29.06 7.72 -0.58
N GLU A 103 -29.93 8.72 -0.53
CA GLU A 103 -30.74 9.19 -1.64
C GLU A 103 -30.07 10.40 -2.29
N LEU A 104 -29.74 10.30 -3.58
CA LEU A 104 -29.15 11.40 -4.33
C LEU A 104 -30.22 12.32 -4.91
N VAL A 105 -30.13 13.62 -4.59
CA VAL A 105 -31.02 14.66 -5.12
C VAL A 105 -30.23 15.62 -6.01
N ASN A 106 -30.68 15.89 -7.23
CA ASN A 106 -30.01 16.90 -8.05
C ASN A 106 -30.57 18.30 -7.74
N ILE A 107 -29.70 19.21 -7.31
CA ILE A 107 -30.03 20.63 -7.11
C ILE A 107 -28.99 21.45 -7.89
N ASN A 108 -29.31 21.84 -9.13
CA ASN A 108 -28.41 22.55 -10.07
C ASN A 108 -28.02 23.99 -9.63
N SER A 109 -27.50 24.18 -8.42
CA SER A 109 -27.02 25.45 -7.87
C SER A 109 -26.41 25.25 -6.48
N SER A 110 -25.17 25.71 -6.27
CA SER A 110 -24.53 25.72 -4.95
C SER A 110 -25.27 26.58 -3.92
N SER A 111 -25.82 27.73 -4.32
CA SER A 111 -26.57 28.59 -3.40
C SER A 111 -27.91 27.96 -3.00
N ARG A 112 -28.61 27.29 -3.91
CA ARG A 112 -29.83 26.51 -3.58
C ARG A 112 -29.50 25.28 -2.75
N SER A 113 -28.37 24.63 -3.00
CA SER A 113 -27.87 23.53 -2.17
C SER A 113 -27.67 23.97 -0.71
N ILE A 114 -27.02 25.11 -0.49
CA ILE A 114 -26.86 25.69 0.85
C ILE A 114 -28.21 26.06 1.47
N ALA A 115 -29.14 26.62 0.70
CA ALA A 115 -30.49 26.91 1.18
C ALA A 115 -31.24 25.63 1.62
N ALA A 116 -31.12 24.53 0.86
CA ALA A 116 -31.70 23.23 1.19
C ALA A 116 -31.08 22.61 2.45
N LEU A 117 -29.76 22.79 2.66
CA LEU A 117 -29.08 22.42 3.91
C LEU A 117 -29.63 23.18 5.11
N ILE A 118 -29.79 24.50 4.98
CA ILE A 118 -30.35 25.37 6.03
C ILE A 118 -31.81 24.99 6.33
N ALA A 119 -32.60 24.69 5.30
CA ALA A 119 -33.98 24.24 5.40
C ALA A 119 -34.13 22.79 5.89
N LYS A 120 -33.01 22.06 6.08
CA LYS A 120 -32.95 20.64 6.48
C LYS A 120 -33.64 19.69 5.48
N GLU A 121 -33.80 20.11 4.22
CA GLU A 121 -34.33 19.27 3.14
C GLU A 121 -33.33 18.20 2.70
N VAL A 122 -32.04 18.49 2.84
CA VAL A 122 -30.91 17.55 2.69
C VAL A 122 -30.00 17.64 3.90
N GLN A 123 -29.34 16.54 4.25
CA GLN A 123 -28.46 16.48 5.43
C GLN A 123 -27.01 16.84 5.08
N ILE A 124 -26.58 16.46 3.87
CA ILE A 124 -25.24 16.71 3.35
C ILE A 124 -25.39 17.26 1.93
N GLY A 125 -24.60 18.26 1.58
CA GLY A 125 -24.76 18.90 0.29
C GLY A 125 -23.48 19.33 -0.38
N PHE A 126 -23.44 19.15 -1.70
CA PHE A 126 -22.35 19.62 -2.53
C PHE A 126 -22.57 21.10 -2.81
N SER A 127 -21.50 21.89 -2.73
CA SER A 127 -21.52 23.34 -2.95
C SER A 127 -20.13 23.79 -3.42
N ASP A 128 -19.80 25.07 -3.23
CA ASP A 128 -18.47 25.62 -3.48
C ASP A 128 -18.08 26.58 -2.35
N GLY A 129 -16.78 26.90 -2.29
CA GLY A 129 -16.25 27.77 -1.23
C GLY A 129 -16.85 29.17 -1.23
N ALA A 130 -17.03 29.80 -2.40
CA ALA A 130 -17.49 31.19 -2.47
C ALA A 130 -18.93 31.33 -1.98
N ASN A 131 -19.84 30.47 -2.45
CA ASN A 131 -21.23 30.46 -2.00
C ASN A 131 -21.34 30.13 -0.50
N THR A 132 -20.45 29.28 0.03
CA THR A 132 -20.40 28.98 1.46
C THR A 132 -19.94 30.19 2.27
N VAL A 133 -18.86 30.87 1.86
CA VAL A 133 -18.39 32.12 2.49
C VAL A 133 -19.48 33.20 2.44
N GLN A 134 -20.15 33.34 1.29
CA GLN A 134 -21.27 34.28 1.14
C GLN A 134 -22.39 33.97 2.14
N ALA A 135 -22.81 32.71 2.26
CA ALA A 135 -23.85 32.31 3.20
C ALA A 135 -23.44 32.55 4.66
N VAL A 136 -22.23 32.17 5.05
CA VAL A 136 -21.72 32.38 6.42
C VAL A 136 -21.63 33.88 6.74
N SER A 137 -21.21 34.72 5.80
CA SER A 137 -21.19 36.18 5.98
C SER A 137 -22.58 36.80 6.21
N GLN A 138 -23.64 36.08 5.83
CA GLN A 138 -25.03 36.44 6.05
C GLN A 138 -25.63 35.79 7.31
N GLY A 139 -24.82 35.06 8.08
CA GLY A 139 -25.22 34.43 9.34
C GLY A 139 -25.66 32.97 9.22
N ALA A 140 -25.48 32.32 8.06
CA ALA A 140 -25.78 30.91 7.93
C ALA A 140 -24.78 30.05 8.73
N SER A 141 -25.30 29.06 9.47
CA SER A 141 -24.48 28.12 10.26
C SER A 141 -24.20 26.85 9.45
N VAL A 142 -23.35 26.98 8.42
CA VAL A 142 -22.92 25.89 7.52
C VAL A 142 -21.40 25.82 7.46
N LYS A 143 -20.85 24.62 7.33
CA LYS A 143 -19.40 24.40 7.21
C LYS A 143 -19.07 23.43 6.10
N LEU A 144 -17.91 23.63 5.47
CA LEU A 144 -17.27 22.65 4.58
C LEU A 144 -16.49 21.65 5.42
N PHE A 145 -16.66 20.36 5.13
CA PHE A 145 -15.92 19.30 5.82
C PHE A 145 -15.07 18.44 4.88
N GLN A 146 -15.31 18.52 3.57
CA GLN A 146 -14.50 17.88 2.54
C GLN A 146 -14.44 18.75 1.28
N SER A 147 -13.33 18.66 0.55
CA SER A 147 -13.23 19.16 -0.82
C SER A 147 -13.32 17.99 -1.80
N VAL A 148 -14.12 18.17 -2.83
CA VAL A 148 -14.18 17.26 -3.98
C VAL A 148 -13.06 17.63 -4.94
N THR A 149 -12.88 18.93 -5.22
CA THR A 149 -11.80 19.46 -6.04
C THR A 149 -11.29 20.79 -5.47
N ASN A 150 -9.98 20.91 -5.26
CA ASN A 150 -9.35 22.18 -4.82
C ASN A 150 -8.81 23.04 -5.97
N HIS A 151 -9.32 22.84 -7.19
CA HIS A 151 -9.13 23.76 -8.30
C HIS A 151 -10.46 23.98 -9.01
N LEU A 152 -10.59 25.10 -9.72
CA LEU A 152 -11.73 25.37 -10.60
C LEU A 152 -11.69 24.38 -11.78
N VAL A 153 -12.60 23.41 -11.79
CA VAL A 153 -12.64 22.33 -12.81
C VAL A 153 -13.26 22.77 -14.15
N PHE A 154 -12.82 23.92 -14.65
CA PHE A 154 -13.35 24.57 -15.83
C PHE A 154 -12.24 24.95 -16.81
N SER A 155 -12.51 24.69 -18.08
CA SER A 155 -11.74 25.18 -19.21
C SER A 155 -12.39 26.42 -19.79
N ILE A 156 -11.59 27.39 -20.24
CA ILE A 156 -12.07 28.46 -21.12
C ILE A 156 -11.88 28.01 -22.56
N MET A 157 -12.96 27.57 -23.18
CA MET A 157 -12.97 27.13 -24.58
C MET A 157 -13.34 28.31 -25.48
N ALA A 158 -12.63 28.51 -26.58
CA ALA A 158 -12.83 29.65 -27.48
C ALA A 158 -12.81 29.26 -28.95
N THR A 159 -13.38 30.14 -29.78
CA THR A 159 -13.23 30.06 -31.24
C THR A 159 -11.76 30.19 -31.63
N GLN A 160 -11.39 29.65 -32.80
CA GLN A 160 -10.02 29.74 -33.32
C GLN A 160 -9.54 31.18 -33.58
N SER A 161 -10.46 32.15 -33.62
CA SER A 161 -10.13 33.57 -33.78
C SER A 161 -9.52 34.21 -32.53
N VAL A 162 -9.72 33.61 -31.35
CA VAL A 162 -9.17 34.06 -30.06
C VAL A 162 -7.92 33.23 -29.77
N LYS A 163 -6.73 33.83 -29.84
CA LYS A 163 -5.47 33.08 -29.79
C LYS A 163 -4.98 32.87 -28.37
N ASP A 164 -5.20 33.81 -27.47
CA ASP A 164 -4.79 33.72 -26.07
C ASP A 164 -5.81 34.40 -25.13
N LEU A 165 -5.51 34.39 -23.83
CA LEU A 165 -6.41 34.97 -22.83
C LEU A 165 -6.56 36.50 -22.93
N LYS A 166 -5.57 37.24 -23.48
CA LYS A 166 -5.64 38.69 -23.63
C LYS A 166 -6.59 39.09 -24.76
N ASP A 167 -6.71 38.22 -25.77
CA ASP A 167 -7.66 38.38 -26.88
C ASP A 167 -9.14 38.28 -26.45
N LEU A 168 -9.41 37.92 -25.18
CA LEU A 168 -10.76 37.96 -24.61
C LEU A 168 -11.31 39.40 -24.48
N LYS A 169 -10.46 40.42 -24.53
CA LYS A 169 -10.90 41.82 -24.46
C LYS A 169 -11.89 42.15 -25.57
N GLY A 170 -13.06 42.66 -25.18
CA GLY A 170 -14.19 42.99 -26.05
C GLY A 170 -15.02 41.80 -26.51
N LYS A 171 -14.72 40.58 -26.05
CA LYS A 171 -15.37 39.35 -26.49
C LYS A 171 -16.58 38.97 -25.64
N LYS A 172 -17.43 38.11 -26.18
CA LYS A 172 -18.56 37.50 -25.48
C LYS A 172 -18.14 36.17 -24.86
N ILE A 173 -18.28 36.05 -23.54
CA ILE A 173 -17.94 34.83 -22.79
C ILE A 173 -19.20 34.20 -22.22
N GLY A 174 -19.51 32.97 -22.63
CA GLY A 174 -20.62 32.19 -22.12
C GLY A 174 -20.35 31.65 -20.71
N ILE A 175 -21.33 31.81 -19.83
CA ILE A 175 -21.38 31.29 -18.46
C ILE A 175 -22.77 30.72 -18.21
N THR A 176 -22.98 29.96 -17.13
CA THR A 176 -24.33 29.48 -16.80
C THR A 176 -25.18 30.64 -16.27
N THR A 177 -24.81 31.22 -15.14
CA THR A 177 -25.49 32.35 -14.50
C THR A 177 -24.48 33.22 -13.76
N ILE A 178 -24.83 34.48 -13.50
CA ILE A 178 -24.01 35.37 -12.67
C ILE A 178 -23.95 34.80 -11.25
N GLY A 179 -22.74 34.69 -10.72
CA GLY A 179 -22.46 34.12 -9.39
C GLY A 179 -22.28 32.59 -9.36
N SER A 180 -22.35 31.91 -10.51
CA SER A 180 -22.05 30.47 -10.60
C SER A 180 -20.55 30.18 -10.68
N SER A 181 -20.16 28.92 -10.51
CA SER A 181 -18.75 28.50 -10.65
C SER A 181 -18.18 28.78 -12.05
N THR A 182 -18.99 28.73 -13.12
CA THR A 182 -18.55 29.13 -14.47
C THR A 182 -18.31 30.64 -14.58
N HIS A 183 -19.06 31.45 -13.82
CA HIS A 183 -18.82 32.89 -13.72
C HIS A 183 -17.50 33.15 -13.01
N THR A 184 -17.28 32.53 -11.85
CA THR A 184 -16.01 32.62 -11.11
C THR A 184 -14.82 32.17 -11.97
N ALA A 185 -14.95 31.05 -12.68
CA ALA A 185 -13.91 30.58 -13.59
C ALA A 185 -13.60 31.57 -14.72
N ALA A 186 -14.63 32.18 -15.33
CA ALA A 186 -14.41 33.22 -16.33
C ALA A 186 -13.68 34.43 -15.73
N LEU A 187 -14.08 34.92 -14.55
CA LEU A 187 -13.42 36.04 -13.88
C LEU A 187 -11.97 35.72 -13.51
N GLN A 188 -11.69 34.51 -13.04
CA GLN A 188 -10.34 34.08 -12.72
C GLN A 188 -9.44 34.03 -13.96
N ALA A 189 -9.96 33.57 -15.09
CA ALA A 189 -9.23 33.58 -16.36
C ALA A 189 -8.95 35.02 -16.84
N LEU A 190 -9.90 35.95 -16.69
CA LEU A 190 -9.68 37.37 -17.01
C LEU A 190 -8.61 37.98 -16.10
N LYS A 191 -8.63 37.68 -14.80
CA LYS A 191 -7.63 38.15 -13.84
C LYS A 191 -6.23 37.68 -14.21
N LEU A 192 -6.07 36.41 -14.61
CA LEU A 192 -4.80 35.87 -15.11
C LEU A 192 -4.32 36.56 -16.40
N ALA A 193 -5.25 37.10 -17.20
CA ALA A 193 -4.96 37.88 -18.39
C ALA A 193 -4.66 39.37 -18.11
N GLY A 194 -4.85 39.83 -16.86
CA GLY A 194 -4.81 41.25 -16.49
C GLY A 194 -6.02 42.06 -17.00
N LEU A 195 -7.15 41.39 -17.26
CA LEU A 195 -8.40 42.00 -17.72
C LEU A 195 -9.41 42.12 -16.58
N ALA A 196 -10.28 43.13 -16.65
CA ALA A 196 -11.41 43.28 -15.75
C ALA A 196 -12.70 42.69 -16.37
N GLN A 197 -13.72 42.44 -15.54
CA GLN A 197 -15.03 42.01 -16.05
C GLN A 197 -15.61 43.02 -17.06
N SER A 198 -15.39 44.33 -16.85
CA SER A 198 -15.84 45.39 -17.75
C SER A 198 -15.19 45.35 -19.14
N ASP A 199 -14.10 44.60 -19.31
CA ASP A 199 -13.45 44.42 -20.61
C ASP A 199 -14.18 43.39 -21.48
N VAL A 200 -15.16 42.64 -20.98
CA VAL A 200 -15.85 41.57 -21.71
C VAL A 200 -17.36 41.62 -21.54
N THR A 201 -18.10 40.91 -22.40
CA THR A 201 -19.55 40.71 -22.22
C THR A 201 -19.80 39.28 -21.74
N LEU A 202 -20.30 39.13 -20.51
CA LEU A 202 -20.73 37.83 -19.98
C LEU A 202 -22.13 37.48 -20.49
N VAL A 203 -22.31 36.27 -21.01
CA VAL A 203 -23.57 35.78 -21.58
C VAL A 203 -24.10 34.60 -20.75
N PRO A 204 -25.15 34.78 -19.92
CA PRO A 204 -25.77 33.71 -19.16
C PRO A 204 -26.56 32.73 -20.06
N LEU A 205 -26.23 31.45 -20.00
CA LEU A 205 -26.79 30.38 -20.84
C LEU A 205 -27.41 29.23 -20.03
N GLN A 206 -27.59 29.43 -18.72
CA GLN A 206 -28.22 28.55 -17.73
C GLN A 206 -27.45 27.25 -17.43
N GLU A 207 -27.04 26.50 -18.45
CA GLU A 207 -26.44 25.16 -18.31
C GLU A 207 -25.18 25.05 -19.16
N VAL A 208 -24.20 24.26 -18.69
CA VAL A 208 -22.88 24.12 -19.35
C VAL A 208 -23.00 23.60 -20.80
N PRO A 209 -23.88 22.62 -21.13
CA PRO A 209 -24.08 22.20 -22.52
C PRO A 209 -24.57 23.33 -23.45
N ASN A 210 -25.36 24.28 -22.94
CA ASN A 210 -25.84 25.42 -23.74
C ASN A 210 -24.71 26.38 -24.10
N ILE A 211 -23.66 26.47 -23.26
CA ILE A 211 -22.46 27.25 -23.56
C ILE A 211 -21.76 26.68 -24.80
N LEU A 212 -21.60 25.35 -24.88
CA LEU A 212 -21.05 24.72 -26.09
C LEU A 212 -21.96 24.95 -27.30
N ALA A 213 -23.27 24.81 -27.16
CA ALA A 213 -24.20 25.06 -28.27
C ALA A 213 -24.11 26.50 -28.80
N ALA A 214 -24.00 27.50 -27.91
CA ALA A 214 -23.82 28.90 -28.28
C ALA A 214 -22.45 29.15 -28.94
N LEU A 215 -21.39 28.46 -28.50
CA LEU A 215 -20.06 28.53 -29.10
C LEU A 215 -20.07 27.94 -30.52
N VAL A 216 -20.74 26.80 -30.73
CA VAL A 216 -20.99 26.19 -32.05
C VAL A 216 -21.80 27.11 -32.96
N ALA A 217 -22.82 27.77 -32.41
CA ALA A 217 -23.66 28.71 -33.16
C ALA A 217 -23.00 30.08 -33.42
N GLY A 218 -21.77 30.31 -32.94
CA GLY A 218 -21.06 31.58 -33.10
C GLY A 218 -21.71 32.76 -32.34
N GLN A 219 -22.54 32.48 -31.34
CA GLN A 219 -23.22 33.52 -30.55
C GLN A 219 -22.31 34.11 -29.46
N ILE A 220 -21.29 33.35 -29.06
CA ILE A 220 -20.24 33.72 -28.11
C ILE A 220 -18.87 33.40 -28.70
N ASP A 221 -17.84 34.11 -28.26
CA ASP A 221 -16.47 33.94 -28.73
C ASP A 221 -15.67 32.94 -27.87
N ALA A 222 -16.04 32.84 -26.58
CA ALA A 222 -15.48 31.90 -25.61
C ALA A 222 -16.54 31.46 -24.60
N GLY A 223 -16.27 30.41 -23.83
CA GLY A 223 -17.17 29.91 -22.80
C GLY A 223 -16.44 29.11 -21.72
N SER A 224 -16.91 29.24 -20.48
CA SER A 224 -16.43 28.46 -19.34
C SER A 224 -17.19 27.14 -19.26
N VAL A 225 -16.49 26.01 -19.45
CA VAL A 225 -17.09 24.67 -19.52
C VAL A 225 -16.28 23.65 -18.74
N SER A 226 -16.95 22.68 -18.12
CA SER A 226 -16.34 21.56 -17.39
C SER A 226 -16.43 20.25 -18.21
N PRO A 227 -15.65 19.20 -17.88
CA PRO A 227 -15.82 17.90 -18.53
C PRO A 227 -17.19 17.29 -18.19
N PRO A 228 -17.85 16.64 -19.16
CA PRO A 228 -17.36 16.25 -20.50
C PRO A 228 -17.45 17.32 -21.59
N THR A 229 -18.01 18.50 -21.30
CA THR A 229 -18.30 19.52 -22.31
C THR A 229 -17.02 20.14 -22.89
N ASN A 230 -15.94 20.27 -22.11
CA ASN A 230 -14.65 20.71 -22.65
C ASN A 230 -14.07 19.71 -23.67
N SER A 231 -14.18 18.40 -23.43
CA SER A 231 -13.77 17.34 -24.36
C SER A 231 -14.58 17.40 -25.65
N ARG A 232 -15.90 17.60 -25.55
CA ARG A 232 -16.79 17.82 -26.71
C ARG A 232 -16.40 19.07 -27.49
N ALA A 233 -16.06 20.16 -26.80
CA ALA A 233 -15.61 21.39 -27.43
C ALA A 233 -14.29 21.20 -28.20
N LYS A 234 -13.31 20.51 -27.60
CA LYS A 234 -12.05 20.15 -28.28
C LYS A 234 -12.30 19.30 -29.52
N ALA A 235 -13.14 18.26 -29.41
CA ALA A 235 -13.54 17.42 -30.54
C ALA A 235 -14.26 18.21 -31.65
N SER A 236 -14.96 19.29 -31.30
CA SER A 236 -15.61 20.20 -32.24
C SER A 236 -14.67 21.27 -32.82
N GLY A 237 -13.37 21.18 -32.57
CA GLY A 237 -12.36 22.10 -33.11
C GLY A 237 -12.23 23.42 -32.36
N PHE A 238 -12.76 23.55 -31.14
CA PHE A 238 -12.53 24.73 -30.30
C PHE A 238 -11.19 24.66 -29.56
N LYS A 239 -10.60 25.83 -29.33
CA LYS A 239 -9.33 25.96 -28.63
C LYS A 239 -9.56 26.07 -27.13
N GLU A 240 -8.80 25.31 -26.35
CA GLU A 240 -8.72 25.53 -24.90
C GLU A 240 -7.67 26.63 -24.63
N LEU A 241 -8.10 27.78 -24.12
CA LEU A 241 -7.20 28.89 -23.79
C LEU A 241 -6.47 28.66 -22.46
N ILE A 242 -7.18 28.07 -21.50
CA ILE A 242 -6.65 27.66 -20.19
C ILE A 242 -7.55 26.57 -19.61
N ASN A 243 -6.94 25.64 -18.88
CA ASN A 243 -7.65 24.72 -18.00
C ASN A 243 -7.35 25.10 -16.54
N LEU A 244 -8.32 25.69 -15.86
CA LEU A 244 -8.12 26.15 -14.48
C LEU A 244 -7.97 25.00 -13.47
N ALA A 245 -8.27 23.76 -13.87
CA ALA A 245 -8.05 22.58 -13.03
C ALA A 245 -6.57 22.24 -12.90
N THR A 246 -5.74 22.61 -13.90
CA THR A 246 -4.30 22.33 -13.94
C THR A 246 -3.46 23.58 -13.79
N ASP A 247 -3.93 24.71 -14.33
CA ASP A 247 -3.16 25.96 -14.43
C ASP A 247 -3.74 27.09 -13.57
N GLY A 248 -4.84 26.83 -12.84
CA GLY A 248 -5.49 27.78 -11.95
C GLY A 248 -4.96 27.72 -10.51
N PRO A 249 -5.26 28.74 -9.68
CA PRO A 249 -4.90 28.71 -8.27
C PRO A 249 -5.70 27.66 -7.50
N ASP A 250 -5.25 27.34 -6.28
CA ASP A 250 -6.04 26.57 -5.32
C ASP A 250 -7.38 27.28 -5.07
N TYR A 251 -8.48 26.56 -5.31
CA TYR A 251 -9.84 27.04 -5.17
C TYR A 251 -10.79 25.86 -4.87
N PRO A 252 -11.52 25.84 -3.74
CA PRO A 252 -12.46 24.79 -3.41
C PRO A 252 -13.73 24.89 -4.28
N SER A 253 -13.59 24.43 -5.53
CA SER A 253 -14.59 24.59 -6.59
C SER A 253 -15.79 23.70 -6.40
N VAL A 254 -15.58 22.51 -5.86
CA VAL A 254 -16.65 21.61 -5.42
C VAL A 254 -16.25 21.12 -4.04
N ALA A 255 -17.11 21.37 -3.06
CA ALA A 255 -16.90 21.01 -1.68
C ALA A 255 -18.18 20.42 -1.08
N ILE A 256 -18.04 19.65 -0.01
CA ILE A 256 -19.15 19.00 0.70
C ILE A 256 -19.37 19.73 2.01
N ALA A 257 -20.62 20.12 2.24
CA ALA A 257 -21.07 20.94 3.34
C ALA A 257 -22.20 20.28 4.13
N ALA A 258 -22.32 20.66 5.39
CA ALA A 258 -23.48 20.39 6.23
C ALA A 258 -23.68 21.55 7.23
N THR A 259 -24.85 21.60 7.88
CA THR A 259 -25.06 22.58 8.96
C THR A 259 -24.22 22.22 10.18
N THR A 260 -23.74 23.22 10.92
CA THR A 260 -22.95 22.99 12.14
C THR A 260 -23.73 22.14 13.16
N GLU A 261 -25.04 22.40 13.29
CA GLU A 261 -25.96 21.61 14.13
C GLU A 261 -25.93 20.12 13.75
N TYR A 262 -26.08 19.80 12.46
CA TYR A 262 -26.11 18.42 11.99
C TYR A 262 -24.77 17.73 12.21
N MET A 263 -23.66 18.41 11.90
CA MET A 263 -22.32 17.87 12.10
C MET A 263 -22.05 17.52 13.56
N SER A 264 -22.40 18.42 14.48
CA SER A 264 -22.21 18.21 15.92
C SER A 264 -23.09 17.09 16.46
N ALA A 265 -24.35 17.00 16.01
CA ALA A 265 -25.28 15.98 16.47
C ALA A 265 -25.03 14.58 15.87
N ASN A 266 -24.38 14.50 14.70
CA ASN A 266 -24.24 13.26 13.92
C ASN A 266 -22.77 12.99 13.52
N ALA A 267 -21.83 13.27 14.42
CA ALA A 267 -20.40 13.16 14.13
C ALA A 267 -19.97 11.76 13.63
N ASP A 268 -20.64 10.70 14.08
CA ASP A 268 -20.42 9.33 13.61
C ASP A 268 -20.94 9.13 12.17
N VAL A 269 -22.09 9.70 11.82
CA VAL A 269 -22.63 9.70 10.45
C VAL A 269 -21.69 10.46 9.52
N MET A 270 -21.18 11.61 9.95
CA MET A 270 -20.21 12.40 9.17
C MET A 270 -18.93 11.60 8.88
N LYS A 271 -18.38 10.91 9.88
CA LYS A 271 -17.23 10.02 9.71
C LYS A 271 -17.52 8.90 8.71
N ARG A 272 -18.68 8.22 8.85
CA ARG A 272 -19.12 7.15 7.94
C ARG A 272 -19.36 7.63 6.51
N PHE A 273 -19.87 8.84 6.34
CA PHE A 273 -20.06 9.44 5.03
C PHE A 273 -18.73 9.76 4.35
N VAL A 274 -17.84 10.46 5.08
CA VAL A 274 -16.45 10.76 4.64
C VAL A 274 -15.77 9.46 4.19
N LYS A 275 -15.93 8.41 5.00
CA LYS A 275 -15.41 7.07 4.77
C LYS A 275 -15.87 6.48 3.43
N ALA A 276 -17.18 6.41 3.23
CA ALA A 276 -17.78 5.83 2.02
C ALA A 276 -17.46 6.65 0.75
N TYR A 277 -17.51 7.98 0.85
CA TYR A 277 -17.15 8.87 -0.26
C TYR A 277 -15.69 8.67 -0.69
N SER A 278 -14.74 8.62 0.26
CA SER A 278 -13.32 8.38 -0.04
C SER A 278 -13.07 7.04 -0.72
N ARG A 279 -13.78 5.97 -0.32
CA ARG A 279 -13.74 4.67 -1.02
C ARG A 279 -14.24 4.79 -2.47
N GLY A 280 -15.26 5.60 -2.71
CA GLY A 280 -15.76 5.89 -4.07
C GLY A 280 -14.72 6.56 -4.95
N VAL A 281 -14.04 7.59 -4.46
CA VAL A 281 -12.96 8.29 -5.19
C VAL A 281 -11.79 7.36 -5.49
N ASP A 282 -11.39 6.55 -4.52
CA ASP A 282 -10.30 5.59 -4.68
C ASP A 282 -10.64 4.49 -5.72
N ARG A 283 -11.84 3.90 -5.62
CA ARG A 283 -12.33 2.93 -6.61
C ARG A 283 -12.39 3.53 -8.01
N PHE A 284 -12.87 4.76 -8.11
CA PHE A 284 -12.95 5.50 -9.37
C PHE A 284 -11.57 5.64 -10.03
N ARG A 285 -10.50 5.83 -9.25
CA ARG A 285 -9.12 5.93 -9.76
C ARG A 285 -8.49 4.58 -10.11
N ARG A 286 -8.68 3.56 -9.26
CA ARG A 286 -8.02 2.25 -9.44
C ARG A 286 -8.73 1.33 -10.43
N ASP A 287 -10.04 1.51 -10.63
CA ASP A 287 -10.83 0.76 -11.60
C ASP A 287 -11.45 1.69 -12.64
N LYS A 288 -10.70 1.90 -13.72
CA LYS A 288 -11.11 2.74 -14.84
C LYS A 288 -12.43 2.29 -15.46
N ALA A 289 -12.64 0.98 -15.62
CA ALA A 289 -13.86 0.46 -16.24
C ALA A 289 -15.09 0.77 -15.39
N PHE A 290 -15.00 0.57 -14.07
CA PHE A 290 -16.08 0.91 -13.13
C PHE A 290 -16.31 2.42 -13.06
N GLY A 291 -15.24 3.22 -13.05
CA GLY A 291 -15.33 4.67 -13.07
C GLY A 291 -16.01 5.21 -14.32
N ILE A 292 -15.65 4.70 -15.50
CA ILE A 292 -16.30 5.02 -16.78
C ILE A 292 -17.77 4.62 -16.77
N ALA A 293 -18.10 3.40 -16.31
CA ALA A 293 -19.48 2.94 -16.23
C ALA A 293 -20.32 3.80 -15.27
N SER A 294 -19.74 4.22 -14.13
CA SER A 294 -20.37 5.13 -13.19
C SER A 294 -20.64 6.49 -13.83
N ILE A 295 -19.65 7.08 -14.50
CA ILE A 295 -19.84 8.36 -15.21
C ILE A 295 -20.95 8.23 -16.26
N ASP A 296 -20.89 7.20 -17.11
CA ASP A 296 -21.84 7.06 -18.22
C ASP A 296 -23.27 6.82 -17.73
N LYS A 297 -23.44 6.09 -16.62
CA LYS A 297 -24.75 5.87 -16.01
C LYS A 297 -25.47 7.18 -15.70
N TYR A 298 -24.75 8.17 -15.18
CA TYR A 298 -25.33 9.44 -14.74
C TYR A 298 -25.29 10.53 -15.80
N LEU A 299 -24.19 10.63 -16.57
CA LEU A 299 -24.00 11.69 -17.57
C LEU A 299 -24.49 11.32 -18.97
N LYS A 300 -24.76 10.03 -19.24
CA LYS A 300 -25.24 9.52 -20.54
C LYS A 300 -24.36 10.03 -21.70
N ILE A 301 -23.03 9.85 -21.57
CA ILE A 301 -22.07 10.39 -22.54
C ILE A 301 -22.08 9.56 -23.82
N GLY A 302 -22.09 8.23 -23.70
CA GLY A 302 -22.18 7.26 -24.80
C GLY A 302 -20.96 7.16 -25.71
N ASP A 303 -20.23 8.27 -25.93
CA ASP A 303 -19.01 8.32 -26.72
C ASP A 303 -17.80 7.81 -25.90
N PRO A 304 -17.13 6.72 -26.33
CA PRO A 304 -16.02 6.13 -25.58
C PRO A 304 -14.82 7.07 -25.40
N ALA A 305 -14.50 7.91 -26.37
CA ALA A 305 -13.35 8.81 -26.31
C ALA A 305 -13.60 9.96 -25.32
N ILE A 306 -14.83 10.50 -25.32
CA ILE A 306 -15.23 11.53 -24.35
C ILE A 306 -15.33 10.94 -22.94
N LEU A 307 -15.81 9.69 -22.80
CA LEU A 307 -15.83 8.98 -21.52
C LEU A 307 -14.42 8.78 -20.96
N ASP A 308 -13.50 8.32 -21.80
CA ASP A 308 -12.10 8.08 -21.45
C ASP A 308 -11.41 9.37 -20.97
N ASP A 309 -11.59 10.46 -21.72
CA ASP A 309 -11.01 11.75 -21.37
C ASP A 309 -11.65 12.36 -20.11
N THR A 310 -12.96 12.23 -19.94
CA THR A 310 -13.67 12.68 -18.72
C THR A 310 -13.17 11.93 -17.49
N TRP A 311 -13.01 10.60 -17.60
CA TRP A 311 -12.44 9.80 -16.53
C TRP A 311 -10.98 10.20 -16.24
N THR A 312 -10.18 10.38 -17.28
CA THR A 312 -8.75 10.74 -17.17
C THR A 312 -8.54 12.09 -16.49
N GLN A 313 -9.42 13.05 -16.76
CA GLN A 313 -9.41 14.35 -16.12
C GLN A 313 -9.80 14.23 -14.63
N PHE A 314 -10.96 13.64 -14.32
CA PHE A 314 -11.44 13.57 -12.94
C PHE A 314 -10.69 12.58 -12.05
N SER A 315 -9.99 11.58 -12.60
CA SER A 315 -9.13 10.70 -11.80
C SER A 315 -7.97 11.49 -11.17
N LYS A 316 -7.57 12.60 -11.83
CA LYS A 316 -6.57 13.55 -11.35
C LYS A 316 -7.17 14.68 -10.50
N TYR A 317 -8.35 15.18 -10.87
CA TYR A 317 -8.93 16.37 -10.22
C TYR A 317 -9.61 16.09 -8.88
N LEU A 318 -10.17 14.89 -8.69
CA LEU A 318 -10.82 14.55 -7.43
C LEU A 318 -9.79 14.46 -6.30
N GLU A 319 -10.12 15.00 -5.14
CA GLU A 319 -9.21 15.04 -3.99
C GLU A 319 -9.30 13.76 -3.15
N LEU A 320 -8.12 13.26 -2.78
CA LEU A 320 -7.95 12.13 -1.85
C LEU A 320 -6.56 12.29 -1.18
N PRO A 321 -6.50 12.67 0.11
CA PRO A 321 -7.61 12.82 1.03
C PRO A 321 -8.35 14.14 0.72
N PRO A 322 -9.67 14.20 0.93
CA PRO A 322 -10.50 15.32 0.48
C PRO A 322 -10.39 16.57 1.39
N TYR A 323 -9.17 17.06 1.66
CA TYR A 323 -8.96 18.30 2.43
C TYR A 323 -9.36 19.53 1.62
N VAL A 324 -9.84 20.56 2.31
CA VAL A 324 -10.16 21.86 1.69
C VAL A 324 -8.92 22.75 1.66
N LYS A 325 -8.54 23.23 0.47
CA LYS A 325 -7.45 24.19 0.25
C LYS A 325 -8.00 25.49 -0.34
N GLY A 326 -7.23 26.57 -0.24
CA GLY A 326 -7.51 27.85 -0.91
C GLY A 326 -8.63 28.69 -0.30
N ILE A 327 -9.21 28.33 0.86
CA ILE A 327 -10.36 29.06 1.41
C ILE A 327 -10.03 30.50 1.83
N ASP A 328 -8.80 30.77 2.27
CA ASP A 328 -8.35 32.13 2.60
C ASP A 328 -8.49 33.08 1.41
N ALA A 329 -8.07 32.63 0.23
CA ALA A 329 -8.16 33.42 -1.00
C ALA A 329 -9.62 33.69 -1.38
N VAL A 330 -10.51 32.70 -1.17
CA VAL A 330 -11.95 32.85 -1.40
C VAL A 330 -12.57 33.85 -0.44
N ILE A 331 -12.18 33.84 0.85
CA ILE A 331 -12.67 34.83 1.82
C ILE A 331 -12.28 36.24 1.37
N LEU A 332 -11.04 36.45 0.95
CA LEU A 332 -10.57 37.75 0.43
C LEU A 332 -11.32 38.17 -0.84
N GLU A 333 -11.56 37.23 -1.76
CA GLU A 333 -12.32 37.49 -2.99
C GLU A 333 -13.76 37.92 -2.67
N VAL A 334 -14.44 37.19 -1.80
CA VAL A 334 -15.81 37.52 -1.39
C VAL A 334 -15.83 38.84 -0.62
N ALA A 335 -14.87 39.10 0.26
CA ALA A 335 -14.76 40.35 1.01
C ALA A 335 -14.63 41.59 0.11
N ALA A 336 -14.03 41.45 -1.08
CA ALA A 336 -13.91 42.54 -2.05
C ALA A 336 -15.27 43.00 -2.62
N THR A 337 -16.30 42.15 -2.57
CA THR A 337 -17.66 42.47 -3.06
C THR A 337 -18.72 42.48 -1.97
N ASN A 338 -18.44 41.88 -0.80
CA ASN A 338 -19.30 41.81 0.35
C ASN A 338 -18.50 42.08 1.63
N ALA A 339 -18.60 43.32 2.14
CA ALA A 339 -17.85 43.75 3.33
C ALA A 339 -18.12 42.92 4.60
N LYS A 340 -19.25 42.20 4.68
CA LYS A 340 -19.54 41.30 5.81
C LYS A 340 -18.67 40.05 5.86
N ALA A 341 -17.98 39.71 4.76
CA ALA A 341 -17.08 38.57 4.71
C ALA A 341 -15.66 38.91 5.19
N ALA A 342 -15.29 40.20 5.22
CA ALA A 342 -13.97 40.67 5.66
C ALA A 342 -13.51 40.18 7.06
N PRO A 343 -14.38 40.06 8.08
CA PRO A 343 -13.97 39.56 9.40
C PRO A 343 -13.90 38.03 9.51
N LEU A 344 -14.37 37.27 8.50
CA LEU A 344 -14.40 35.82 8.55
C LEU A 344 -12.99 35.22 8.46
N LYS A 345 -12.80 34.08 9.12
CA LYS A 345 -11.58 33.28 9.11
C LYS A 345 -11.86 31.89 8.53
N PRO A 346 -10.84 31.15 8.06
CA PRO A 346 -11.02 29.77 7.60
C PRO A 346 -11.77 28.87 8.59
N ALA A 347 -11.51 29.02 9.89
CA ALA A 347 -12.18 28.24 10.94
C ALA A 347 -13.70 28.49 11.03
N ASP A 348 -14.18 29.63 10.52
CA ASP A 348 -15.62 29.92 10.45
C ASP A 348 -16.29 29.14 9.31
N ILE A 349 -15.52 28.78 8.28
CA ILE A 349 -15.99 28.11 7.06
C ILE A 349 -15.73 26.60 7.09
N LEU A 350 -14.62 26.19 7.70
CA LEU A 350 -14.16 24.81 7.73
C LEU A 350 -14.57 24.09 9.03
N CYS A 351 -14.92 22.83 8.91
CA CYS A 351 -14.88 21.90 10.04
C CYS A 351 -13.43 21.42 10.21
N GLU A 352 -12.87 21.50 11.42
CA GLU A 352 -11.57 20.88 11.71
C GLU A 352 -11.68 19.37 11.41
N ALA A 353 -10.86 18.88 10.49
CA ALA A 353 -10.73 17.45 10.28
C ALA A 353 -10.08 16.88 11.54
N PRO A 354 -10.61 15.78 12.15
CA PRO A 354 -9.90 15.12 13.22
C PRO A 354 -8.51 14.73 12.69
N GLU A 355 -7.46 15.09 13.44
CA GLU A 355 -6.03 14.92 13.12
C GLU A 355 -5.64 13.48 12.69
N SER A 356 -6.53 12.51 12.85
CA SER A 356 -6.34 11.09 12.54
C SER A 356 -6.72 10.64 11.12
N THR A 357 -7.11 11.52 10.20
CA THR A 357 -7.68 11.08 8.90
C THR A 357 -6.70 11.25 7.73
N THR A 358 -5.55 10.59 7.81
CA THR A 358 -4.57 10.52 6.71
C THR A 358 -5.09 9.66 5.54
N ILE A 359 -4.51 9.82 4.34
CA ILE A 359 -4.76 8.91 3.20
C ILE A 359 -4.63 7.45 3.64
N ALA A 360 -3.64 7.14 4.48
CA ALA A 360 -3.42 5.80 5.02
C ALA A 360 -4.63 5.29 5.82
N ALA A 361 -5.20 6.11 6.72
CA ALA A 361 -6.39 5.73 7.49
C ALA A 361 -7.66 5.56 6.62
N LEU A 362 -7.76 6.27 5.49
CA LEU A 362 -8.88 6.17 4.55
C LEU A 362 -8.72 5.05 3.51
N LEU A 363 -7.49 4.76 3.06
CA LEU A 363 -7.18 3.67 2.12
C LEU A 363 -7.02 2.31 2.82
N GLU A 364 -6.84 2.27 4.14
CA GLU A 364 -6.93 1.06 4.96
C GLU A 364 -8.31 0.36 4.94
N MET A 365 -9.30 0.92 4.23
CA MET A 365 -10.71 0.59 4.38
C MET A 365 -11.34 -0.23 3.23
N ASP A 366 -10.58 -0.50 2.16
CA ASP A 366 -10.92 -1.54 1.16
C ASP A 366 -10.33 -2.91 1.54
N ARG A 367 -9.71 -2.95 2.71
CA ARG A 367 -9.31 -4.16 3.39
C ARG A 367 -10.52 -4.67 4.17
N PRO A 368 -10.68 -5.98 4.37
CA PRO A 368 -11.69 -6.49 5.27
C PRO A 368 -11.61 -5.68 6.56
N ARG A 369 -12.73 -5.09 6.98
CA ARG A 369 -12.78 -4.34 8.23
C ARG A 369 -12.70 -5.38 9.33
N VAL A 370 -11.49 -5.82 9.64
CA VAL A 370 -11.23 -6.82 10.68
C VAL A 370 -11.43 -6.12 12.01
N VAL A 371 -12.63 -6.29 12.56
CA VAL A 371 -12.99 -5.77 13.88
C VAL A 371 -12.77 -6.87 14.92
N ALA A 372 -12.99 -8.13 14.53
CA ALA A 372 -12.85 -9.31 15.39
C ALA A 372 -12.03 -10.42 14.72
N VAL A 373 -11.64 -11.42 15.53
CA VAL A 373 -10.97 -12.64 15.04
C VAL A 373 -11.84 -13.39 14.02
N ASP A 374 -13.16 -13.37 14.19
CA ASP A 374 -14.09 -14.10 13.34
C ASP A 374 -14.05 -13.65 11.87
N ASP A 375 -13.71 -12.38 11.62
CA ASP A 375 -13.52 -11.83 10.27
C ASP A 375 -12.34 -12.48 9.54
N LEU A 376 -11.38 -13.04 10.29
CA LEU A 376 -10.19 -13.70 9.76
C LEU A 376 -10.35 -15.21 9.58
N MET A 377 -11.40 -15.81 10.16
CA MET A 377 -11.53 -17.26 10.23
C MET A 377 -11.67 -17.91 8.86
N ALA A 378 -12.25 -17.23 7.86
CA ALA A 378 -12.29 -17.74 6.49
C ALA A 378 -10.88 -17.93 5.90
N TYR A 379 -9.99 -16.97 6.11
CA TYR A 379 -8.59 -17.02 5.70
C TYR A 379 -7.82 -18.09 6.47
N ALA A 380 -8.00 -18.16 7.80
CA ALA A 380 -7.37 -19.15 8.66
C ALA A 380 -7.76 -20.59 8.29
N ARG A 381 -9.03 -20.84 7.98
CA ARG A 381 -9.50 -22.14 7.49
C ARG A 381 -8.90 -22.49 6.14
N GLU A 382 -8.75 -21.52 5.25
CA GLU A 382 -8.19 -21.77 3.93
C GLU A 382 -6.71 -22.16 4.01
N ILE A 383 -5.88 -21.44 4.76
CA ILE A 383 -4.47 -21.81 4.96
C ILE A 383 -4.32 -23.16 5.69
N CYS A 384 -5.28 -23.53 6.54
CA CYS A 384 -5.32 -24.85 7.18
C CYS A 384 -5.70 -25.98 6.22
N LYS A 385 -6.26 -25.71 5.03
CA LYS A 385 -6.44 -26.71 3.98
C LYS A 385 -5.20 -26.85 3.10
N GLN A 386 -4.43 -25.79 2.99
CA GLN A 386 -3.27 -25.73 2.13
C GLN A 386 -2.11 -26.55 2.72
N GLN A 387 -1.44 -27.36 1.90
CA GLN A 387 -0.35 -28.24 2.35
C GLN A 387 0.84 -27.46 2.94
N GLU A 388 1.60 -28.06 3.84
CA GLU A 388 2.91 -27.52 4.24
C GLU A 388 3.92 -27.80 3.15
N VAL A 389 4.85 -26.87 2.92
CA VAL A 389 5.86 -27.06 1.87
C VAL A 389 7.22 -26.65 2.42
N ARG A 390 8.03 -27.65 2.76
CA ARG A 390 9.34 -27.45 3.41
C ARG A 390 10.40 -26.77 2.52
N ARG A 391 10.13 -26.62 1.22
CA ARG A 391 11.04 -26.03 0.21
C ARG A 391 10.52 -24.69 -0.32
N THR A 392 9.93 -23.87 0.54
CA THR A 392 9.34 -22.59 0.13
C THR A 392 10.18 -21.42 0.60
N ALA A 393 10.08 -20.34 -0.16
CA ALA A 393 10.17 -19.00 0.38
C ALA A 393 8.75 -18.59 0.80
N PRO A 394 8.57 -17.51 1.58
CA PRO A 394 7.30 -17.28 2.28
C PRO A 394 6.10 -16.80 1.42
N GLY A 395 6.08 -17.17 0.14
CA GLY A 395 4.93 -17.05 -0.77
C GLY A 395 3.98 -18.25 -0.74
N PHE A 396 4.35 -19.39 -0.13
CA PHE A 396 3.53 -20.61 -0.06
C PHE A 396 3.49 -21.14 1.38
N ILE A 397 2.53 -20.66 2.16
CA ILE A 397 2.33 -21.05 3.56
C ILE A 397 1.03 -21.84 3.68
N GLY A 398 1.07 -22.97 4.38
CA GLY A 398 -0.12 -23.77 4.68
C GLY A 398 0.12 -24.66 5.89
N TYR A 399 -0.95 -25.07 6.57
CA TYR A 399 -0.90 -25.89 7.79
C TYR A 399 -1.64 -27.23 7.64
N GLY A 400 -1.93 -27.62 6.41
CA GLY A 400 -2.84 -28.71 6.08
C GLY A 400 -2.30 -30.12 6.25
N ALA A 401 -1.05 -30.30 6.69
CA ALA A 401 -0.58 -31.63 7.12
C ALA A 401 -0.82 -31.85 8.63
N THR A 402 -1.36 -30.86 9.34
CA THR A 402 -1.79 -30.98 10.74
C THR A 402 -2.92 -31.99 10.90
N LYS A 403 -2.84 -32.81 11.94
CA LYS A 403 -3.78 -33.90 12.23
C LYS A 403 -4.40 -33.73 13.62
N PRO A 404 -5.58 -34.34 13.87
CA PRO A 404 -6.13 -34.42 15.21
C PRO A 404 -5.13 -35.05 16.19
N GLY A 405 -4.90 -34.39 17.32
CA GLY A 405 -3.95 -34.80 18.36
C GLY A 405 -2.55 -34.22 18.23
N ASP A 406 -2.19 -33.58 17.10
CA ASP A 406 -0.91 -32.89 16.95
C ASP A 406 -0.76 -31.80 18.02
N ARG A 407 0.45 -31.66 18.58
CA ARG A 407 0.83 -30.53 19.43
C ARG A 407 1.48 -29.45 18.58
N VAL A 408 0.88 -28.27 18.56
CA VAL A 408 1.38 -27.12 17.80
C VAL A 408 1.82 -26.01 18.74
N LEU A 409 3.01 -25.49 18.52
CA LEU A 409 3.51 -24.27 19.17
C LEU A 409 3.42 -23.11 18.18
N VAL A 410 2.58 -22.12 18.47
CA VAL A 410 2.57 -20.84 17.76
C VAL A 410 3.40 -19.85 18.56
N ALA A 411 4.59 -19.53 18.05
CA ALA A 411 5.50 -18.60 18.70
C ALA A 411 5.65 -17.33 17.86
N VAL A 412 5.32 -16.19 18.45
CA VAL A 412 5.30 -14.88 17.78
C VAL A 412 5.93 -13.82 18.68
N ASP A 413 6.21 -12.64 18.14
CA ASP A 413 6.62 -11.49 18.94
C ASP A 413 5.49 -10.46 19.10
N THR A 414 5.72 -9.43 19.91
CA THR A 414 4.75 -8.37 20.20
C THR A 414 4.39 -7.47 19.00
N HIS A 415 5.04 -7.62 17.84
CA HIS A 415 4.66 -6.89 16.62
C HIS A 415 3.46 -7.51 15.90
N TYR A 416 3.12 -8.76 16.23
CA TYR A 416 1.95 -9.40 15.65
C TYR A 416 0.67 -8.85 16.25
N ASP A 417 -0.29 -8.53 15.39
CA ASP A 417 -1.66 -8.35 15.80
C ASP A 417 -2.19 -9.66 16.37
N LYS A 418 -2.60 -9.61 17.64
CA LYS A 418 -3.09 -10.76 18.40
C LYS A 418 -4.25 -11.47 17.70
N ARG A 419 -5.04 -10.75 16.89
CA ARG A 419 -6.18 -11.33 16.16
C ARG A 419 -5.72 -12.27 15.07
N VAL A 420 -4.61 -11.99 14.39
CA VAL A 420 -4.03 -12.91 13.39
C VAL A 420 -3.56 -14.19 14.07
N VAL A 421 -2.81 -14.05 15.17
CA VAL A 421 -2.28 -15.17 15.95
C VAL A 421 -3.41 -16.06 16.45
N GLU A 422 -4.46 -15.45 17.00
CA GLU A 422 -5.63 -16.18 17.50
C GLU A 422 -6.43 -16.83 16.37
N ALA A 423 -6.58 -16.19 15.20
CA ALA A 423 -7.25 -16.80 14.05
C ALA A 423 -6.51 -18.05 13.55
N VAL A 424 -5.18 -17.99 13.44
CA VAL A 424 -4.34 -19.15 13.08
C VAL A 424 -4.47 -20.25 14.14
N ALA A 425 -4.36 -19.90 15.43
CA ALA A 425 -4.50 -20.86 16.51
C ALA A 425 -5.89 -21.53 16.52
N ARG A 426 -6.96 -20.77 16.28
CA ARG A 426 -8.33 -21.33 16.14
C ARG A 426 -8.46 -22.24 14.94
N GLY A 427 -7.92 -21.88 13.78
CA GLY A 427 -7.92 -22.72 12.58
C GLY A 427 -7.25 -24.08 12.83
N LEU A 428 -6.09 -24.09 13.49
CA LEU A 428 -5.38 -25.31 13.88
C LEU A 428 -6.16 -26.14 14.93
N ARG A 429 -6.81 -25.49 15.89
CA ARG A 429 -7.69 -26.17 16.87
C ARG A 429 -8.91 -26.79 16.19
N GLU A 430 -9.49 -26.15 15.16
CA GLU A 430 -10.58 -26.72 14.35
C GLU A 430 -10.14 -28.00 13.61
N MET A 431 -8.85 -28.16 13.31
CA MET A 431 -8.28 -29.40 12.77
C MET A 431 -8.06 -30.49 13.84
N GLY A 432 -8.37 -30.21 15.11
CA GLY A 432 -8.21 -31.14 16.24
C GLY A 432 -6.83 -31.12 16.90
N ALA A 433 -5.99 -30.12 16.61
CA ALA A 433 -4.68 -29.97 17.24
C ALA A 433 -4.77 -29.28 18.62
N SER A 434 -3.84 -29.61 19.52
CA SER A 434 -3.60 -28.86 20.75
C SER A 434 -2.62 -27.73 20.48
N VAL A 435 -3.04 -26.47 20.69
CA VAL A 435 -2.24 -25.29 20.32
C VAL A 435 -1.84 -24.47 21.55
N ASP A 436 -0.54 -24.33 21.75
CA ASP A 436 0.07 -23.41 22.72
C ASP A 436 0.57 -22.14 22.01
N VAL A 437 0.42 -20.99 22.66
CA VAL A 437 0.83 -19.69 22.09
C VAL A 437 1.87 -19.04 23.00
N VAL A 438 3.02 -18.70 22.43
CA VAL A 438 4.08 -17.95 23.11
C VAL A 438 4.27 -16.60 22.43
N THR A 439 4.23 -15.54 23.22
CA THR A 439 4.54 -14.18 22.75
C THR A 439 5.84 -13.70 23.38
N VAL A 440 6.79 -13.32 22.52
CA VAL A 440 8.10 -12.78 22.90
C VAL A 440 8.06 -11.26 22.81
N GLU A 441 8.52 -10.57 23.86
CA GLU A 441 8.62 -9.12 23.84
C GLU A 441 9.70 -8.66 22.84
N ALA A 442 9.32 -7.75 21.95
CA ALA A 442 10.19 -7.14 20.96
C ALA A 442 10.19 -5.61 21.07
N GLU A 443 11.29 -4.99 20.65
CA GLU A 443 11.46 -3.53 20.64
C GLU A 443 10.36 -2.87 19.82
N PRO A 444 9.84 -1.68 20.20
CA PRO A 444 8.81 -0.99 19.43
C PRO A 444 9.17 -0.75 17.96
N ASP A 445 8.13 -0.66 17.13
CA ASP A 445 8.24 -0.21 15.73
C ASP A 445 8.82 1.22 15.67
N ARG A 446 9.69 1.45 14.68
CA ARG A 446 10.34 2.74 14.43
C ARG A 446 10.58 2.92 12.95
N GLU A 447 10.72 4.18 12.53
CA GLU A 447 11.12 4.47 11.16
C GLU A 447 12.53 3.93 10.87
N PHE A 448 12.67 3.28 9.70
CA PHE A 448 13.96 2.85 9.19
C PHE A 448 14.73 4.00 8.54
N THR A 449 16.03 3.92 8.73
CA THR A 449 17.07 4.71 8.08
C THR A 449 17.54 3.99 6.81
N THR A 450 18.27 4.70 5.96
CA THR A 450 18.87 4.16 4.74
C THR A 450 19.92 3.07 5.02
N THR A 451 20.48 2.99 6.22
CA THR A 451 21.51 2.01 6.61
C THR A 451 20.98 0.86 7.47
N ASP A 452 19.69 0.83 7.80
CA ASP A 452 19.13 -0.22 8.67
C ASP A 452 19.33 -1.64 8.12
N GLU A 453 19.32 -1.82 6.80
CA GLU A 453 19.66 -3.11 6.19
C GLU A 453 21.08 -3.56 6.55
N VAL A 454 22.02 -2.63 6.46
CA VAL A 454 23.42 -2.87 6.77
C VAL A 454 23.55 -3.27 8.24
N ASP A 455 22.95 -2.50 9.13
CA ASP A 455 23.06 -2.70 10.58
C ASP A 455 22.44 -4.02 11.04
N VAL A 456 21.40 -4.51 10.37
CA VAL A 456 20.75 -5.75 10.76
C VAL A 456 21.33 -6.98 10.07
N ILE A 457 21.66 -6.88 8.77
CA ILE A 457 22.10 -8.04 8.00
C ILE A 457 23.61 -8.27 8.12
N MET A 458 24.44 -7.22 8.15
CA MET A 458 25.89 -7.34 8.12
C MET A 458 26.46 -7.54 9.52
N ARG A 459 27.26 -8.60 9.71
CA ARG A 459 27.62 -9.10 11.05
C ARG A 459 29.03 -9.66 11.11
N ARG A 460 29.57 -9.73 12.33
CA ARG A 460 30.85 -10.39 12.65
C ARG A 460 30.72 -11.43 13.77
N GLU A 461 29.67 -11.34 14.58
CA GLU A 461 29.40 -12.31 15.65
C GLU A 461 28.47 -13.44 15.18
N PRO A 462 28.45 -14.61 15.84
CA PRO A 462 27.51 -15.68 15.50
C PRO A 462 26.07 -15.19 15.56
N TRP A 463 25.29 -15.45 14.49
CA TRP A 463 23.93 -14.93 14.36
C TRP A 463 23.00 -15.36 15.51
N THR A 464 23.27 -16.51 16.12
CA THR A 464 22.51 -17.06 17.27
C THR A 464 22.59 -16.20 18.52
N LYS A 465 23.65 -15.39 18.69
CA LYS A 465 23.79 -14.47 19.83
C LYS A 465 22.83 -13.29 19.73
N ARG A 466 22.51 -12.88 18.50
CA ARG A 466 21.63 -11.74 18.23
C ARG A 466 20.76 -12.03 17.00
N PRO A 467 19.76 -12.92 17.07
CA PRO A 467 18.94 -13.26 15.91
C PRO A 467 18.31 -12.01 15.25
N ARG A 468 18.15 -12.02 13.93
CA ARG A 468 17.52 -10.92 13.18
C ARG A 468 16.02 -10.92 13.46
N ARG A 469 15.37 -9.75 13.41
CA ARG A 469 14.00 -9.54 13.88
C ARG A 469 12.92 -10.33 13.12
N TRP A 470 13.25 -10.91 11.97
CA TRP A 470 12.35 -11.71 11.12
C TRP A 470 12.67 -13.22 11.12
N GLU A 471 13.77 -13.60 11.74
CA GLU A 471 14.17 -15.00 11.84
C GLU A 471 13.48 -15.71 12.99
N GLY A 472 13.44 -17.05 12.92
CA GLY A 472 13.13 -17.86 14.10
C GLY A 472 14.14 -17.63 15.22
N LEU A 473 13.71 -17.69 16.47
CA LEU A 473 14.56 -17.58 17.64
C LEU A 473 15.11 -18.97 17.98
N PRO A 474 16.44 -19.18 18.03
CA PRO A 474 17.02 -20.50 18.30
C PRO A 474 16.50 -21.17 19.58
N TRP A 475 16.25 -20.40 20.63
CA TRP A 475 15.72 -20.94 21.89
C TRP A 475 14.26 -21.37 21.79
N ILE A 476 13.46 -20.79 20.89
CA ILE A 476 12.09 -21.26 20.58
C ILE A 476 12.17 -22.58 19.80
N GLU A 477 13.11 -22.69 18.86
CA GLU A 477 13.38 -23.93 18.14
C GLU A 477 13.81 -25.05 19.12
N GLU A 478 14.72 -24.76 20.05
CA GLU A 478 15.11 -25.68 21.13
C GLU A 478 13.95 -26.05 22.06
N LEU A 479 13.09 -25.09 22.43
CA LEU A 479 11.89 -25.32 23.22
C LEU A 479 10.95 -26.30 22.51
N ALA A 480 10.67 -26.06 21.22
CA ALA A 480 9.80 -26.91 20.43
C ALA A 480 10.30 -28.37 20.37
N ALA A 481 11.62 -28.54 20.20
CA ALA A 481 12.28 -29.84 20.22
C ALA A 481 12.15 -30.53 21.59
N ARG A 482 12.49 -29.81 22.67
CA ARG A 482 12.53 -30.33 24.04
C ARG A 482 11.15 -30.78 24.52
N GLU A 483 10.14 -29.95 24.25
CA GLU A 483 8.76 -30.21 24.65
C GLU A 483 8.02 -31.12 23.66
N LYS A 484 8.68 -31.57 22.58
CA LYS A 484 8.16 -32.52 21.57
C LYS A 484 6.88 -32.03 20.89
N TYR A 485 6.92 -30.82 20.33
CA TYR A 485 5.86 -30.35 19.44
C TYR A 485 5.97 -30.99 18.05
N ASP A 486 4.82 -31.27 17.42
CA ASP A 486 4.74 -31.86 16.08
C ASP A 486 4.89 -30.79 14.97
N LEU A 487 4.44 -29.57 15.26
CA LEU A 487 4.55 -28.39 14.40
C LEU A 487 4.95 -27.15 15.22
N LEU A 488 5.97 -26.45 14.73
CA LEU A 488 6.32 -25.10 15.17
C LEU A 488 5.88 -24.09 14.11
N VAL A 489 4.94 -23.22 14.47
CA VAL A 489 4.57 -22.04 13.66
C VAL A 489 5.36 -20.85 14.20
N HIS A 490 6.43 -20.47 13.49
CA HIS A 490 7.36 -19.46 13.99
C HIS A 490 8.12 -18.74 12.87
N GLY A 491 8.56 -17.51 13.18
CA GLY A 491 9.34 -16.69 12.26
C GLY A 491 8.47 -15.99 11.22
N LYS A 492 8.98 -14.86 10.74
CA LYS A 492 8.32 -14.03 9.73
C LYS A 492 8.68 -14.58 8.34
N GLY A 493 9.98 -14.81 8.07
CA GLY A 493 10.48 -15.32 6.79
C GLY A 493 11.87 -15.95 6.88
N GLY A 494 12.57 -16.02 5.75
CA GLY A 494 13.88 -16.67 5.65
C GLY A 494 13.79 -18.19 5.46
N GLY A 495 14.95 -18.86 5.47
CA GLY A 495 15.02 -20.30 5.26
C GLY A 495 14.51 -21.11 6.45
N ILE A 496 13.69 -22.13 6.18
CA ILE A 496 13.22 -23.08 7.20
C ILE A 496 14.43 -23.82 7.79
N PRO A 497 14.62 -23.82 9.13
CA PRO A 497 15.76 -24.47 9.77
C PRO A 497 15.68 -26.00 9.62
N ASN A 498 16.85 -26.65 9.69
CA ASN A 498 16.90 -28.12 9.69
C ASN A 498 16.58 -28.66 11.10
N VAL A 499 15.29 -28.80 11.39
CA VAL A 499 14.77 -29.28 12.68
C VAL A 499 14.10 -30.66 12.55
N PRO A 500 14.01 -31.44 13.64
CA PRO A 500 13.45 -32.80 13.61
C PRO A 500 11.92 -32.87 13.63
N TYR A 501 11.24 -31.73 13.70
CA TYR A 501 9.77 -31.58 13.68
C TYR A 501 9.34 -30.73 12.48
N ARG A 502 8.03 -30.57 12.24
CA ARG A 502 7.53 -29.71 11.15
C ARG A 502 7.66 -28.26 11.56
N TYR A 503 8.07 -27.41 10.62
CA TYR A 503 8.26 -25.98 10.84
C TYR A 503 7.57 -25.24 9.70
N GLU A 504 6.77 -24.23 10.03
CA GLU A 504 6.13 -23.37 9.05
C GLU A 504 6.13 -21.92 9.55
N ALA A 505 6.21 -20.96 8.62
CA ALA A 505 6.22 -19.54 8.97
C ALA A 505 4.81 -18.99 9.28
N ILE A 506 4.76 -17.82 9.92
CA ILE A 506 3.55 -17.01 10.07
C ILE A 506 3.84 -15.58 9.59
N PRO A 507 3.83 -15.31 8.28
CA PRO A 507 4.34 -14.06 7.73
C PRO A 507 3.47 -12.81 7.98
N TRP A 508 2.26 -12.99 8.50
CA TRP A 508 1.26 -11.94 8.57
C TRP A 508 1.28 -11.23 9.93
N LEU A 509 1.90 -10.06 9.98
CA LEU A 509 2.01 -9.26 11.20
C LEU A 509 0.72 -8.53 11.55
N GLN A 510 -0.01 -8.10 10.52
CA GLN A 510 -1.16 -7.21 10.66
C GLN A 510 -2.37 -7.86 9.97
N THR A 511 -3.56 -7.49 10.41
CA THR A 511 -4.81 -8.14 9.99
C THR A 511 -5.12 -7.94 8.51
N ASP A 512 -4.71 -6.82 7.95
CA ASP A 512 -4.74 -6.50 6.52
C ASP A 512 -3.88 -7.44 5.68
N HIS A 513 -2.66 -7.75 6.14
CA HIS A 513 -1.78 -8.67 5.44
C HIS A 513 -2.40 -10.06 5.39
N PHE A 514 -2.95 -10.50 6.53
CA PHE A 514 -3.60 -11.79 6.66
C PHE A 514 -4.87 -11.87 5.81
N ALA A 515 -5.70 -10.83 5.86
CA ALA A 515 -6.96 -10.75 5.13
C ALA A 515 -6.78 -10.24 3.69
N SER A 516 -5.73 -10.69 3.00
CA SER A 516 -5.40 -10.29 1.63
C SER A 516 -5.69 -11.41 0.63
N ALA A 517 -5.83 -11.04 -0.65
CA ALA A 517 -5.98 -12.00 -1.74
C ALA A 517 -4.76 -12.94 -1.86
N ALA A 518 -3.58 -12.53 -1.40
CA ALA A 518 -2.39 -13.37 -1.39
C ALA A 518 -2.52 -14.58 -0.45
N THR A 519 -3.17 -14.42 0.71
CA THR A 519 -3.32 -15.50 1.72
C THR A 519 -4.18 -16.65 1.20
N VAL A 520 -5.20 -16.32 0.39
CA VAL A 520 -6.17 -17.29 -0.16
C VAL A 520 -5.96 -17.52 -1.66
N TYR A 521 -4.80 -17.15 -2.19
CA TYR A 521 -4.54 -17.29 -3.61
C TYR A 521 -4.51 -18.78 -4.00
N PRO A 522 -5.22 -19.21 -5.07
CA PRO A 522 -5.30 -20.63 -5.42
C PRO A 522 -3.93 -21.26 -5.63
N ARG A 523 -3.67 -22.31 -4.86
CA ARG A 523 -2.32 -22.88 -4.75
C ARG A 523 -1.86 -23.55 -6.03
N ASP A 524 -2.74 -24.31 -6.68
CA ASP A 524 -2.47 -24.95 -7.97
C ASP A 524 -2.14 -23.92 -9.06
N LEU A 525 -2.85 -22.78 -9.06
CA LEU A 525 -2.60 -21.68 -9.97
C LEU A 525 -1.23 -21.03 -9.72
N HIS A 526 -0.92 -20.70 -8.46
CA HIS A 526 0.39 -20.14 -8.12
C HIS A 526 1.52 -21.13 -8.41
N THR A 527 1.30 -22.43 -8.15
CA THR A 527 2.21 -23.52 -8.52
C THR A 527 2.46 -23.55 -10.02
N LEU A 528 1.41 -23.47 -10.84
CA LEU A 528 1.53 -23.46 -12.29
C LEU A 528 2.30 -22.24 -12.79
N ILE A 529 2.05 -21.04 -12.22
CA ILE A 529 2.79 -19.82 -12.54
C ILE A 529 4.29 -20.01 -12.26
N ASN A 530 4.65 -20.51 -11.06
CA ASN A 530 6.05 -20.77 -10.72
C ASN A 530 6.69 -21.77 -11.68
N MET A 531 6.00 -22.87 -11.98
CA MET A 531 6.49 -23.88 -12.92
C MET A 531 6.74 -23.26 -14.30
N LYS A 532 5.77 -22.53 -14.86
CA LYS A 532 5.92 -21.91 -16.19
C LYS A 532 7.08 -20.91 -16.24
N THR A 533 7.28 -20.12 -15.18
CA THR A 533 8.46 -19.26 -15.07
C THR A 533 9.75 -20.09 -15.00
N TRP A 534 9.80 -21.13 -14.17
CA TRP A 534 11.02 -21.92 -13.97
C TRP A 534 11.46 -22.70 -15.21
N LEU A 535 10.52 -23.27 -15.96
CA LEU A 535 10.84 -24.06 -17.17
C LEU A 535 11.53 -23.22 -18.25
N ALA A 536 11.34 -21.89 -18.25
CA ALA A 536 12.11 -20.99 -19.12
C ALA A 536 13.62 -21.08 -18.82
N PHE A 537 14.02 -21.19 -17.55
CA PHE A 537 15.41 -21.36 -17.13
C PHE A 537 15.86 -22.82 -17.24
N PHE A 538 15.08 -23.75 -16.70
CA PHE A 538 15.50 -25.14 -16.52
C PHE A 538 15.55 -25.94 -17.83
N GLU A 539 14.52 -25.85 -18.65
CA GLU A 539 14.42 -26.66 -19.89
C GLU A 539 15.02 -25.95 -21.09
N ARG A 540 14.78 -24.64 -21.21
CA ARG A 540 15.10 -23.88 -22.43
C ARG A 540 16.35 -23.02 -22.28
N GLY A 541 16.53 -22.42 -21.11
CA GLY A 541 17.62 -21.49 -20.80
C GLY A 541 18.91 -22.15 -20.35
N ARG A 542 18.92 -23.44 -19.99
CA ARG A 542 20.11 -24.15 -19.51
C ARG A 542 21.24 -24.12 -20.55
N GLY A 543 22.35 -23.47 -20.22
CA GLY A 543 23.48 -23.20 -21.11
C GLY A 543 23.37 -21.91 -21.93
N GLY A 544 22.28 -21.16 -21.77
CA GLY A 544 22.03 -19.88 -22.41
C GLY A 544 22.53 -18.69 -21.60
N LYS A 545 22.25 -17.48 -22.06
CA LYS A 545 22.66 -16.21 -21.46
C LYS A 545 21.45 -15.40 -21.02
N VAL A 546 21.53 -14.80 -19.84
CA VAL A 546 20.50 -13.92 -19.30
C VAL A 546 20.92 -12.47 -19.48
N HIS A 547 19.96 -11.62 -19.80
CA HIS A 547 20.11 -10.17 -19.84
C HIS A 547 18.98 -9.53 -19.03
N VAL A 548 19.35 -8.76 -18.00
CA VAL A 548 18.43 -7.99 -17.17
C VAL A 548 18.64 -6.51 -17.42
N THR A 549 17.56 -5.79 -17.70
CA THR A 549 17.58 -4.34 -17.96
C THR A 549 16.46 -3.60 -17.25
N ASP A 550 16.69 -2.33 -16.93
CA ASP A 550 15.66 -1.39 -16.52
C ASP A 550 16.11 0.06 -16.86
N PRO A 551 15.20 1.05 -16.87
CA PRO A 551 15.54 2.43 -17.16
C PRO A 551 16.20 3.13 -15.96
N GLU A 552 16.17 2.54 -14.76
CA GLU A 552 16.92 3.08 -13.61
C GLU A 552 18.43 3.02 -13.83
N GLY A 553 18.87 2.09 -14.71
CA GLY A 553 20.23 1.97 -15.22
C GLY A 553 20.81 0.56 -15.07
N THR A 554 19.98 -0.44 -14.77
CA THR A 554 20.45 -1.83 -14.73
C THR A 554 20.74 -2.34 -16.14
N ASP A 555 21.90 -2.94 -16.31
CA ASP A 555 22.29 -3.72 -17.49
C ASP A 555 23.23 -4.84 -17.00
N LEU A 556 22.66 -6.01 -16.71
CA LEU A 556 23.37 -7.15 -16.13
C LEU A 556 23.27 -8.34 -17.08
N ARG A 557 24.41 -8.99 -17.36
CA ARG A 557 24.50 -10.20 -18.20
C ARG A 557 25.21 -11.32 -17.47
N TYR A 558 24.76 -12.55 -17.64
CA TYR A 558 25.41 -13.75 -17.07
C TYR A 558 24.96 -15.04 -17.79
N THR A 559 25.75 -16.10 -17.68
CA THR A 559 25.46 -17.41 -18.27
C THR A 559 24.74 -18.33 -17.30
N LEU A 560 23.70 -19.04 -17.76
CA LEU A 560 23.05 -20.13 -17.04
C LEU A 560 23.84 -21.43 -17.20
N PHE A 561 25.01 -21.51 -16.56
CA PHE A 561 25.90 -22.66 -16.72
C PHE A 561 25.17 -23.99 -16.45
N PRO A 562 25.33 -25.02 -17.31
CA PRO A 562 24.69 -26.32 -17.11
C PRO A 562 25.00 -26.97 -15.75
N GLU A 563 26.17 -26.65 -15.17
CA GLU A 563 26.60 -27.09 -13.84
C GLU A 563 25.74 -26.52 -12.71
N TYR A 564 25.02 -25.40 -12.91
CA TYR A 564 24.10 -24.94 -11.88
C TYR A 564 22.96 -25.93 -11.60
N PHE A 565 22.63 -26.78 -12.59
CA PHE A 565 21.49 -27.69 -12.59
C PHE A 565 21.88 -29.15 -12.25
N ASP A 566 23.00 -29.35 -11.55
CA ASP A 566 23.49 -30.67 -11.14
C ASP A 566 22.81 -31.22 -9.86
N GLY A 567 21.89 -30.45 -9.27
CA GLY A 567 21.16 -30.80 -8.05
C GLY A 567 21.91 -30.50 -6.74
N THR A 568 23.12 -29.94 -6.81
CA THR A 568 23.92 -29.59 -5.63
C THR A 568 23.58 -28.21 -5.08
N ARG A 569 23.02 -27.33 -5.92
CA ARG A 569 22.69 -25.94 -5.57
C ARG A 569 21.28 -25.80 -5.06
N ARG A 570 21.13 -24.90 -4.07
CA ARG A 570 19.82 -24.53 -3.53
C ARG A 570 18.94 -23.97 -4.64
N GLY A 571 17.69 -24.40 -4.74
CA GLY A 571 16.73 -23.86 -5.71
C GLY A 571 16.84 -24.39 -7.14
N TYR A 572 17.99 -24.98 -7.52
CA TYR A 572 18.27 -25.42 -8.89
C TYR A 572 18.00 -26.92 -9.07
N THR A 573 16.72 -27.28 -9.01
CA THR A 573 16.23 -28.64 -9.25
C THR A 573 15.16 -28.65 -10.35
N ASP A 574 14.78 -29.84 -10.82
CA ASP A 574 13.67 -30.05 -11.76
C ASP A 574 12.33 -29.51 -11.22
N VAL A 575 12.15 -29.57 -9.90
CA VAL A 575 11.07 -28.88 -9.17
C VAL A 575 11.61 -27.55 -8.62
N PRO A 576 11.03 -26.39 -8.97
CA PRO A 576 11.48 -25.11 -8.45
C PRO A 576 11.20 -24.97 -6.96
N TRP A 577 11.93 -24.07 -6.31
CA TRP A 577 11.56 -23.57 -4.99
C TRP A 577 10.43 -22.55 -5.11
N TRP A 578 9.39 -22.72 -4.30
CA TRP A 578 8.13 -22.03 -4.53
C TRP A 578 8.16 -20.59 -3.99
N GLY A 579 7.78 -19.64 -4.85
CA GLY A 579 7.51 -18.24 -4.46
C GLY A 579 8.73 -17.32 -4.43
N HIS A 580 9.91 -17.82 -4.78
CA HIS A 580 11.17 -17.08 -4.87
C HIS A 580 12.14 -17.84 -5.78
N LEU A 581 12.01 -17.63 -7.08
CA LEU A 581 12.74 -18.40 -8.10
C LEU A 581 14.12 -17.80 -8.34
N LEU A 582 15.17 -18.59 -8.15
CA LEU A 582 16.54 -18.15 -8.40
C LEU A 582 16.84 -18.22 -9.90
N ALA A 583 16.97 -17.06 -10.53
CA ALA A 583 17.34 -16.87 -11.93
C ALA A 583 18.85 -16.84 -12.16
N HIS A 584 19.67 -16.79 -11.10
CA HIS A 584 21.13 -16.97 -11.13
C HIS A 584 21.56 -18.06 -10.13
N GLY A 585 22.59 -18.82 -10.48
CA GLY A 585 23.04 -19.99 -9.73
C GLY A 585 23.69 -19.60 -8.39
N PRO A 586 23.08 -19.94 -7.24
CA PRO A 586 23.60 -19.51 -5.94
C PRO A 586 24.84 -20.32 -5.53
N THR A 587 25.33 -20.05 -4.32
CA THR A 587 26.49 -20.75 -3.74
C THR A 587 26.33 -22.28 -3.71
N PRO A 588 27.42 -23.03 -3.98
CA PRO A 588 28.78 -22.55 -4.26
C PRO A 588 28.92 -21.94 -5.67
N ILE A 589 29.49 -20.74 -5.72
CA ILE A 589 29.69 -19.99 -6.98
C ILE A 589 30.76 -20.70 -7.80
N LEU A 590 30.54 -20.78 -9.12
CA LEU A 590 31.48 -21.44 -10.02
C LEU A 590 32.75 -20.60 -10.19
N PRO A 591 33.95 -21.21 -10.29
CA PRO A 591 35.18 -20.47 -10.62
C PRO A 591 35.14 -19.74 -11.97
N LYS A 592 34.26 -20.19 -12.87
CA LYS A 592 34.04 -19.64 -14.22
C LYS A 592 32.84 -18.68 -14.32
N GLU A 593 32.36 -18.17 -13.18
CA GLU A 593 31.28 -17.18 -13.13
C GLU A 593 31.60 -15.97 -14.02
N ASP A 594 30.63 -15.51 -14.81
CA ASP A 594 30.82 -14.48 -15.84
C ASP A 594 29.88 -13.28 -15.68
N ALA A 595 29.09 -13.24 -14.61
CA ALA A 595 28.13 -12.17 -14.40
C ALA A 595 28.80 -10.79 -14.40
N THR A 596 28.43 -9.94 -15.35
CA THR A 596 29.09 -8.66 -15.63
C THR A 596 28.06 -7.60 -15.98
N GLY A 597 28.29 -6.38 -15.52
CA GLY A 597 27.42 -5.24 -15.83
C GLY A 597 27.13 -4.39 -14.60
N THR A 598 25.99 -3.68 -14.62
CA THR A 598 25.58 -2.79 -13.54
C THR A 598 24.19 -3.15 -13.04
N VAL A 599 24.03 -3.15 -11.73
CA VAL A 599 22.74 -3.21 -11.04
C VAL A 599 22.47 -1.84 -10.45
N SER A 600 21.34 -1.23 -10.82
CA SER A 600 20.96 0.12 -10.39
C SER A 600 19.63 0.09 -9.64
N GLY A 601 19.48 0.93 -8.62
CA GLY A 601 18.20 1.03 -7.92
C GLY A 601 18.19 2.06 -6.80
N THR A 602 17.02 2.17 -6.17
CA THR A 602 16.75 3.13 -5.08
C THR A 602 16.12 2.47 -3.86
N THR A 603 16.02 1.14 -3.86
CA THR A 603 15.23 0.38 -2.88
C THR A 603 15.93 -0.91 -2.43
N SER A 604 15.64 -1.30 -1.20
CA SER A 604 16.03 -2.59 -0.61
C SER A 604 14.98 -3.05 0.41
N HIS A 605 15.28 -4.11 1.19
CA HIS A 605 14.33 -4.73 2.11
C HIS A 605 13.78 -3.81 3.21
N PHE A 606 14.44 -2.70 3.50
CA PHE A 606 14.09 -1.83 4.62
C PHE A 606 13.28 -0.61 4.20
N GLN A 607 12.90 -0.54 2.92
CA GLN A 607 11.77 0.22 2.40
C GLN A 607 11.80 1.72 2.72
N LYS A 608 12.99 2.25 3.05
CA LYS A 608 13.35 3.65 2.99
C LYS A 608 14.09 3.87 1.67
N PRO A 609 13.58 4.72 0.76
CA PRO A 609 14.30 4.99 -0.47
C PRO A 609 15.66 5.62 -0.16
N PHE A 610 16.69 5.22 -0.88
CA PHE A 610 18.01 5.84 -0.86
C PHE A 610 18.31 6.49 -2.22
N PRO A 611 19.23 7.48 -2.26
CA PRO A 611 19.71 8.03 -3.53
C PRO A 611 20.17 6.91 -4.46
N LYS A 612 19.94 7.05 -5.76
CA LYS A 612 20.27 6.01 -6.74
C LYS A 612 21.68 5.45 -6.54
N ILE A 613 21.77 4.14 -6.35
CA ILE A 613 23.02 3.38 -6.26
C ILE A 613 23.28 2.68 -7.59
N ARG A 614 24.56 2.55 -7.96
CA ARG A 614 25.02 1.70 -9.06
C ARG A 614 26.10 0.76 -8.57
N VAL A 615 25.86 -0.53 -8.76
CA VAL A 615 26.72 -1.62 -8.31
C VAL A 615 27.25 -2.32 -9.56
N THR A 616 28.54 -2.14 -9.86
CA THR A 616 29.20 -2.73 -11.03
C THR A 616 29.84 -4.05 -10.66
N LEU A 617 29.52 -5.08 -11.46
CA LEU A 617 30.01 -6.44 -11.30
C LEU A 617 30.95 -6.83 -12.44
N GLU A 618 31.97 -7.62 -12.11
CA GLU A 618 32.85 -8.29 -13.06
C GLU A 618 33.05 -9.74 -12.62
N ASN A 619 32.77 -10.69 -13.52
CA ASN A 619 32.90 -12.12 -13.26
C ASN A 619 32.21 -12.57 -11.95
N GLY A 620 31.01 -12.05 -11.70
CA GLY A 620 30.18 -12.32 -10.53
C GLY A 620 30.57 -11.62 -9.24
N ARG A 621 31.59 -10.78 -9.24
CA ARG A 621 32.06 -10.09 -8.03
C ARG A 621 31.82 -8.59 -8.13
N LEU A 622 31.50 -7.98 -7.00
CA LEU A 622 31.48 -6.52 -6.85
C LEU A 622 32.85 -5.93 -7.15
N GLU A 623 32.91 -4.95 -8.06
CA GLU A 623 34.12 -4.19 -8.35
C GLU A 623 34.00 -2.71 -7.95
N ARG A 624 32.82 -2.11 -8.15
CA ARG A 624 32.62 -0.68 -7.86
C ARG A 624 31.20 -0.37 -7.43
N VAL A 625 31.09 0.59 -6.51
CA VAL A 625 29.80 1.15 -6.05
C VAL A 625 29.82 2.66 -6.20
N GLU A 626 28.84 3.20 -6.93
CA GLU A 626 28.69 4.63 -7.21
C GLU A 626 27.33 5.14 -6.69
N GLY A 627 27.28 6.37 -6.18
CA GLY A 627 26.06 6.94 -5.60
C GLY A 627 25.65 6.25 -4.29
N GLY A 628 24.34 6.14 -4.06
CA GLY A 628 23.75 5.43 -2.91
C GLY A 628 23.59 6.24 -1.62
N GLY A 629 24.16 7.45 -1.52
CA GLY A 629 24.25 8.18 -0.24
C GLY A 629 24.90 7.31 0.85
N ASP A 630 24.39 7.42 2.08
CA ASP A 630 24.90 6.65 3.23
C ASP A 630 24.87 5.13 3.01
N TYR A 631 23.87 4.61 2.28
CA TYR A 631 23.78 3.19 1.95
C TYR A 631 24.93 2.78 1.01
N GLY A 632 25.22 3.59 -0.01
CA GLY A 632 26.35 3.38 -0.91
C GLY A 632 27.71 3.52 -0.22
N ASP A 633 27.85 4.44 0.73
CA ASP A 633 29.06 4.58 1.54
C ASP A 633 29.31 3.34 2.41
N ALA A 634 28.25 2.79 3.00
CA ALA A 634 28.33 1.55 3.76
C ALA A 634 28.77 0.35 2.88
N TRP A 635 28.20 0.21 1.68
CA TRP A 635 28.65 -0.80 0.71
C TRP A 635 30.14 -0.68 0.38
N ARG A 636 30.62 0.54 0.10
CA ARG A 636 32.04 0.80 -0.19
C ARG A 636 32.94 0.39 0.99
N ALA A 637 32.58 0.78 2.21
CA ALA A 637 33.34 0.46 3.41
C ALA A 637 33.42 -1.05 3.67
N LEU A 638 32.29 -1.76 3.57
CA LEU A 638 32.23 -3.21 3.78
C LEU A 638 32.94 -3.99 2.66
N HIS A 639 32.88 -3.48 1.43
CA HIS A 639 33.60 -4.06 0.31
C HIS A 639 35.11 -3.95 0.54
N GLU A 640 35.60 -2.78 0.94
CA GLU A 640 37.01 -2.55 1.26
C GLU A 640 37.49 -3.43 2.41
N GLU A 641 36.68 -3.60 3.46
CA GLU A 641 37.02 -4.48 4.60
C GLU A 641 37.16 -5.95 4.20
N SER A 642 36.32 -6.43 3.28
CA SER A 642 36.20 -7.86 2.99
C SER A 642 36.90 -8.32 1.72
N LYS A 643 37.40 -7.40 0.88
CA LYS A 643 37.94 -7.72 -0.46
C LYS A 643 39.07 -8.75 -0.46
N ASP A 644 39.87 -8.80 0.60
CA ASP A 644 41.03 -9.70 0.73
C ASP A 644 40.72 -10.96 1.55
N THR A 645 39.49 -11.10 2.05
CA THR A 645 39.07 -12.27 2.84
C THR A 645 38.63 -13.40 1.92
N GLN A 646 39.24 -14.58 2.06
CA GLN A 646 38.81 -15.79 1.35
C GLN A 646 37.69 -16.51 2.13
N TYR A 647 36.50 -16.56 1.54
CA TYR A 647 35.37 -17.33 2.07
C TYR A 647 35.34 -18.72 1.44
N PRO A 648 34.97 -19.79 2.17
CA PRO A 648 34.95 -21.15 1.63
C PRO A 648 34.01 -21.36 0.43
N CYS A 649 32.94 -20.56 0.33
CA CYS A 649 31.91 -20.69 -0.70
C CYS A 649 32.21 -19.90 -1.99
N PHE A 650 33.26 -19.08 -2.01
CA PHE A 650 33.61 -18.22 -3.15
C PHE A 650 34.94 -18.62 -3.78
N PRO A 651 35.07 -18.52 -5.11
CA PRO A 651 36.26 -19.00 -5.81
C PRO A 651 37.48 -18.08 -5.64
N ARG A 652 37.30 -16.82 -5.25
CA ARG A 652 38.37 -15.84 -4.97
C ARG A 652 37.98 -14.96 -3.77
N PRO A 653 38.93 -14.22 -3.17
CA PRO A 653 38.65 -13.32 -2.05
C PRO A 653 37.58 -12.25 -2.34
N GLY A 654 36.89 -11.83 -1.28
CA GLY A 654 35.81 -10.87 -1.31
C GLY A 654 34.47 -11.45 -0.87
N LEU A 655 33.69 -10.68 -0.10
CA LEU A 655 32.36 -11.09 0.38
C LEU A 655 31.27 -10.93 -0.68
N PHE A 656 31.30 -9.83 -1.42
CA PHE A 656 30.19 -9.42 -2.30
C PHE A 656 30.28 -10.09 -3.68
N TRP A 657 29.86 -11.35 -3.72
CA TRP A 657 29.58 -12.09 -4.95
C TRP A 657 28.08 -12.07 -5.25
N LEU A 658 27.71 -12.07 -6.54
CA LEU A 658 26.34 -12.24 -7.00
C LEU A 658 25.82 -13.59 -6.52
N TRP A 659 25.01 -13.55 -5.47
CA TRP A 659 24.46 -14.73 -4.83
C TRP A 659 23.03 -15.01 -5.31
N GLU A 660 22.29 -13.94 -5.59
CA GLU A 660 20.87 -14.04 -5.89
C GLU A 660 20.46 -13.04 -6.97
N VAL A 661 19.83 -13.58 -8.00
CA VAL A 661 18.89 -12.88 -8.86
C VAL A 661 17.59 -13.65 -8.70
N ALA A 662 16.62 -13.11 -7.96
CA ALA A 662 15.42 -13.87 -7.62
C ALA A 662 14.11 -13.19 -8.01
N ILE A 663 13.19 -13.99 -8.52
CA ILE A 663 11.94 -13.54 -9.11
C ILE A 663 10.77 -13.89 -8.18
N GLY A 664 10.00 -12.87 -7.81
CA GLY A 664 8.68 -13.04 -7.20
C GLY A 664 7.66 -13.48 -8.25
N THR A 665 6.66 -14.27 -7.85
CA THR A 665 5.70 -14.91 -8.77
C THR A 665 4.23 -14.76 -8.40
N ASN A 666 3.92 -14.18 -7.23
CA ASN A 666 2.55 -14.04 -6.76
C ASN A 666 1.98 -12.67 -7.19
N PRO A 667 0.96 -12.62 -8.07
CA PRO A 667 0.37 -11.35 -8.50
C PRO A 667 -0.47 -10.67 -7.42
N LYS A 668 -0.83 -11.39 -6.34
CA LYS A 668 -1.70 -10.89 -5.27
C LYS A 668 -0.99 -10.29 -4.08
N ILE A 669 0.34 -10.24 -4.11
CA ILE A 669 1.11 -9.58 -3.07
C ILE A 669 0.96 -8.07 -3.21
N GLN A 670 0.44 -7.45 -2.16
CA GLN A 670 0.34 -6.00 -2.02
C GLN A 670 1.55 -5.44 -1.27
N ARG A 671 1.81 -4.15 -1.48
CA ARG A 671 2.70 -3.38 -0.61
C ARG A 671 2.00 -3.08 0.73
N PRO A 672 2.57 -3.51 1.87
CA PRO A 672 2.09 -3.14 3.21
C PRO A 672 2.00 -1.62 3.41
N PRO A 673 0.99 -1.13 4.16
CA PRO A 673 0.96 0.26 4.57
C PRO A 673 2.07 0.48 5.63
N ASN A 674 2.56 1.71 5.79
CA ASN A 674 3.50 2.05 6.86
C ASN A 674 4.73 1.14 6.94
N ILE A 675 5.11 0.49 5.84
CA ILE A 675 6.17 -0.52 5.82
C ILE A 675 7.52 0.00 6.34
N HIS A 676 7.76 1.30 6.16
CA HIS A 676 8.92 2.02 6.66
C HIS A 676 9.00 2.08 8.20
N LEU A 677 7.92 1.74 8.91
CA LEU A 677 7.83 1.71 10.38
C LEU A 677 7.86 0.28 10.94
N LEU A 678 7.50 -0.72 10.13
CA LEU A 678 7.36 -2.10 10.59
C LEU A 678 8.73 -2.67 10.87
N SER A 679 9.10 -2.85 12.15
CA SER A 679 10.41 -3.26 12.67
C SER A 679 11.03 -4.52 12.05
N SER A 680 10.24 -5.30 11.30
CA SER A 680 10.70 -6.45 10.53
C SER A 680 10.78 -6.21 9.01
N GLY A 681 10.79 -4.96 8.56
CA GLY A 681 10.82 -4.57 7.14
C GLY A 681 9.50 -4.77 6.39
N GLY A 682 8.37 -4.95 7.09
CA GLY A 682 7.06 -5.29 6.48
C GLY A 682 7.15 -6.40 5.44
N PHE A 683 7.76 -7.50 5.84
CA PHE A 683 7.63 -8.82 5.24
C PHE A 683 7.84 -8.98 3.73
N GLU A 684 9.10 -8.81 3.26
CA GLU A 684 9.65 -9.34 1.98
C GLU A 684 8.61 -9.40 0.84
N TRP A 685 7.76 -8.38 0.74
CA TRP A 685 6.56 -8.44 -0.10
C TRP A 685 7.00 -8.26 -1.54
N GLU A 686 8.01 -7.40 -1.73
CA GLU A 686 8.76 -7.24 -2.94
C GLU A 686 9.27 -8.60 -3.47
N ARG A 687 9.85 -9.48 -2.62
CA ARG A 687 10.40 -10.80 -3.03
C ARG A 687 9.36 -11.71 -3.62
N ARG A 688 8.12 -11.54 -3.20
CA ARG A 688 7.03 -12.46 -3.52
C ARG A 688 6.17 -11.92 -4.66
N ARG A 689 6.12 -10.60 -4.86
CA ARG A 689 5.31 -9.96 -5.89
C ARG A 689 5.81 -10.34 -7.28
N SER A 690 4.88 -10.78 -8.12
CA SER A 690 5.18 -11.24 -9.48
C SER A 690 5.98 -10.23 -10.29
N GLY A 691 7.13 -10.61 -10.84
CA GLY A 691 7.90 -9.76 -11.78
C GLY A 691 8.87 -8.76 -11.16
N ILE A 692 8.96 -8.68 -9.82
CA ILE A 692 10.06 -7.96 -9.16
C ILE A 692 11.28 -8.88 -9.09
N ILE A 693 12.47 -8.33 -9.39
CA ILE A 693 13.76 -9.02 -9.23
C ILE A 693 14.49 -8.51 -8.00
N HIS A 694 14.95 -9.45 -7.19
CA HIS A 694 15.82 -9.21 -6.04
C HIS A 694 17.23 -9.51 -6.45
N VAL A 695 18.09 -8.50 -6.46
CA VAL A 695 19.51 -8.71 -6.72
C VAL A 695 20.27 -8.60 -5.42
N GLY A 696 21.08 -9.62 -5.17
CA GLY A 696 21.68 -9.84 -3.89
C GLY A 696 23.15 -10.19 -3.99
N LEU A 697 23.98 -9.55 -3.14
CA LEU A 697 25.40 -9.84 -3.04
C LEU A 697 25.84 -10.20 -1.61
N GLY A 698 26.54 -11.31 -1.46
CA GLY A 698 27.04 -11.79 -0.17
C GLY A 698 26.81 -13.28 0.09
N THR A 699 26.64 -13.63 1.36
CA THR A 699 26.52 -15.03 1.84
C THR A 699 25.08 -15.50 2.00
N ARG A 700 24.86 -16.82 1.96
CA ARG A 700 23.53 -17.39 2.25
C ARG A 700 23.16 -17.19 3.71
N TRP A 701 21.95 -16.68 3.91
CA TRP A 701 21.26 -16.62 5.18
C TRP A 701 21.23 -17.95 5.95
N ARG A 702 21.75 -17.96 7.19
CA ARG A 702 21.91 -19.15 8.06
C ARG A 702 22.69 -20.29 7.40
N GLY A 703 23.44 -19.99 6.34
CA GLY A 703 24.30 -20.95 5.65
C GLY A 703 25.48 -21.36 6.51
N SER A 704 26.13 -22.46 6.13
CA SER A 704 27.36 -22.91 6.78
C SER A 704 28.48 -21.87 6.70
N GLU A 705 28.44 -21.02 5.68
CA GLU A 705 29.36 -19.88 5.49
C GLU A 705 29.18 -18.76 6.52
N GLU A 706 27.94 -18.38 6.87
CA GLU A 706 27.67 -17.36 7.90
C GLU A 706 28.06 -17.89 9.28
N VAL A 707 27.82 -19.18 9.54
CA VAL A 707 28.27 -19.86 10.78
C VAL A 707 29.79 -19.83 10.86
N TRP A 708 30.48 -20.26 9.80
CA TRP A 708 31.93 -20.28 9.73
C TRP A 708 32.56 -18.90 9.98
N ALA A 709 32.02 -17.87 9.35
CA ALA A 709 32.50 -16.49 9.47
C ALA A 709 32.21 -15.90 10.86
N GLY A 710 30.98 -16.07 11.36
CA GLY A 710 30.57 -15.56 12.66
C GLY A 710 31.33 -16.17 13.83
N GLU A 711 31.67 -17.46 13.77
CA GLU A 711 32.55 -18.12 14.77
C GLU A 711 33.97 -17.54 14.82
N ARG A 712 34.40 -16.86 13.74
CA ARG A 712 35.75 -16.34 13.55
C ARG A 712 35.84 -14.82 13.66
N GLY A 713 34.73 -14.12 13.93
CA GLY A 713 34.73 -12.66 13.94
C GLY A 713 34.83 -12.03 12.55
N ILE A 714 34.66 -12.81 11.48
CA ILE A 714 34.79 -12.36 10.09
C ILE A 714 33.47 -11.75 9.62
N LEU A 715 33.54 -10.69 8.83
CA LEU A 715 32.35 -10.06 8.24
C LEU A 715 31.56 -11.07 7.41
N TYR A 716 30.25 -11.12 7.59
CA TYR A 716 29.35 -11.88 6.74
C TYR A 716 28.01 -11.16 6.63
N GLY A 717 27.17 -11.65 5.74
CA GLY A 717 25.88 -11.09 5.43
C GLY A 717 25.78 -10.82 3.94
N HIS A 718 24.68 -10.17 3.57
CA HIS A 718 24.29 -10.02 2.20
C HIS A 718 23.42 -8.77 2.05
N LEU A 719 23.68 -7.97 1.02
CA LEU A 719 22.96 -6.72 0.77
C LEU A 719 22.21 -6.77 -0.56
N HIS A 720 21.12 -6.00 -0.65
CA HIS A 720 20.22 -6.07 -1.79
C HIS A 720 20.07 -4.73 -2.52
N VAL A 721 19.76 -4.87 -3.81
CA VAL A 721 19.15 -3.83 -4.66
C VAL A 721 17.95 -4.50 -5.36
N HIS A 722 16.76 -3.91 -5.23
CA HIS A 722 15.55 -4.47 -5.83
C HIS A 722 15.18 -3.74 -7.12
N LEU A 723 14.77 -4.53 -8.11
CA LEU A 723 14.34 -4.05 -9.42
C LEU A 723 12.83 -4.30 -9.53
N PHE A 724 12.04 -3.22 -9.51
CA PHE A 724 10.58 -3.31 -9.44
C PHE A 724 9.92 -3.54 -10.80
N PHE A 725 10.45 -2.92 -11.85
CA PHE A 725 9.90 -3.00 -13.21
C PHE A 725 10.90 -3.54 -14.27
N PRO A 726 11.80 -4.49 -13.97
CA PRO A 726 12.85 -4.90 -14.91
C PRO A 726 12.28 -5.65 -16.12
N SER A 727 13.05 -5.70 -17.20
CA SER A 727 12.91 -6.71 -18.24
C SER A 727 14.01 -7.77 -18.10
N LEU A 728 13.64 -9.05 -18.22
CA LEU A 728 14.56 -10.18 -18.17
C LEU A 728 14.35 -11.06 -19.41
N VAL A 729 15.42 -11.22 -20.19
CA VAL A 729 15.44 -12.03 -21.41
C VAL A 729 16.51 -13.12 -21.28
N ILE A 730 16.20 -14.32 -21.78
CA ILE A 730 17.14 -15.43 -21.89
C ILE A 730 17.41 -15.70 -23.37
N GLU A 731 18.64 -15.53 -23.82
CA GLU A 731 19.12 -16.09 -25.09
C GLU A 731 19.44 -17.58 -24.86
N THR A 732 18.64 -18.48 -25.41
CA THR A 732 18.82 -19.93 -25.26
C THR A 732 20.08 -20.41 -25.98
N PRO A 733 20.61 -21.61 -25.67
CA PRO A 733 21.71 -22.21 -26.44
C PRO A 733 21.43 -22.39 -27.94
N LYS A 734 20.15 -22.30 -28.34
CA LYS A 734 19.70 -22.42 -29.73
C LYS A 734 19.57 -21.06 -30.43
N GLY A 735 19.87 -19.95 -29.76
CA GLY A 735 19.75 -18.58 -30.30
C GLY A 735 18.33 -18.01 -30.27
N GLU A 736 17.39 -18.65 -29.57
CA GLU A 736 16.05 -18.10 -29.34
C GLU A 736 16.06 -17.14 -28.14
N GLU A 737 15.38 -15.99 -28.24
CA GLU A 737 15.17 -15.07 -27.12
C GLU A 737 13.85 -15.37 -26.39
N LEU A 738 13.94 -15.57 -25.08
CA LEU A 738 12.81 -15.82 -24.18
C LEU A 738 12.63 -14.67 -23.21
N THR A 739 11.58 -13.88 -23.39
CA THR A 739 11.18 -12.88 -22.40
C THR A 739 10.50 -13.56 -21.21
N VAL A 740 11.10 -13.47 -20.04
CA VAL A 740 10.55 -14.00 -18.79
C VAL A 740 9.79 -12.92 -18.03
N ILE A 741 10.34 -11.71 -18.03
CA ILE A 741 9.74 -10.51 -17.45
C ILE A 741 9.84 -9.40 -18.49
N ASP A 742 8.74 -8.70 -18.74
CA ASP A 742 8.70 -7.49 -19.56
C ASP A 742 8.22 -6.31 -18.72
N LYS A 743 9.10 -5.35 -18.44
CA LYS A 743 8.79 -4.14 -17.67
C LYS A 743 8.06 -4.43 -16.35
N GLY A 744 8.52 -5.44 -15.59
CA GLY A 744 7.90 -5.87 -14.33
C GLY A 744 6.66 -6.76 -14.49
N GLN A 745 6.20 -7.06 -15.70
CA GLN A 745 5.16 -8.04 -15.97
C GLN A 745 5.76 -9.43 -16.12
N LEU A 746 5.31 -10.38 -15.31
CA LEU A 746 5.72 -11.78 -15.41
C LEU A 746 5.00 -12.47 -16.56
N MET A 747 5.73 -12.90 -17.59
CA MET A 747 5.13 -13.45 -18.82
C MET A 747 4.36 -14.76 -18.61
N ALA A 748 4.69 -15.51 -17.55
CA ALA A 748 3.97 -16.73 -17.17
C ALA A 748 2.48 -16.46 -16.89
N LEU A 749 2.09 -15.26 -16.47
CA LEU A 749 0.68 -14.89 -16.23
C LEU A 749 -0.15 -14.88 -17.53
N SER A 750 0.49 -14.70 -18.68
CA SER A 750 -0.19 -14.64 -19.98
C SER A 750 -0.29 -16.01 -20.66
N TYR A 751 0.27 -17.07 -20.08
CA TYR A 751 0.27 -18.40 -20.70
C TYR A 751 -1.15 -18.97 -20.77
N PRO A 752 -1.57 -19.57 -21.91
CA PRO A 752 -2.90 -20.13 -22.06
C PRO A 752 -3.29 -21.07 -20.92
N GLN A 753 -2.41 -22.00 -20.54
CA GLN A 753 -2.71 -22.95 -19.45
C GLN A 753 -2.89 -22.26 -18.08
N VAL A 754 -2.21 -21.14 -17.84
CA VAL A 754 -2.36 -20.35 -16.61
C VAL A 754 -3.69 -19.61 -16.63
N ARG A 755 -4.04 -19.00 -17.76
CA ARG A 755 -5.33 -18.30 -17.94
C ARG A 755 -6.52 -19.26 -17.87
N ASP A 756 -6.41 -20.44 -18.49
CA ASP A 756 -7.43 -21.50 -18.43
C ASP A 756 -7.64 -22.02 -17.00
N LEU A 757 -6.57 -22.15 -16.22
CA LEU A 757 -6.67 -22.53 -14.82
C LEU A 757 -7.28 -21.40 -13.97
N ALA A 758 -6.89 -20.15 -14.22
CA ALA A 758 -7.45 -18.99 -13.53
C ALA A 758 -8.96 -18.85 -13.77
N ALA A 759 -9.46 -19.20 -14.96
CA ALA A 759 -10.87 -19.17 -15.31
C ALA A 759 -11.75 -20.05 -14.40
N LYS A 760 -11.17 -21.07 -13.75
CA LYS A 760 -11.89 -21.91 -12.77
C LYS A 760 -12.17 -21.18 -11.45
N TYR A 761 -11.44 -20.11 -11.16
CA TYR A 761 -11.51 -19.34 -9.93
C TYR A 761 -12.22 -17.99 -10.09
N GLY A 762 -12.56 -17.60 -11.32
CA GLY A 762 -13.23 -16.34 -11.64
C GLY A 762 -12.77 -15.78 -12.98
N ASP A 763 -12.97 -14.48 -13.18
CA ASP A 763 -12.43 -13.76 -14.34
C ASP A 763 -10.89 -13.83 -14.36
N PRO A 764 -10.25 -14.46 -15.37
CA PRO A 764 -8.80 -14.58 -15.46
C PRO A 764 -8.07 -13.25 -15.39
N ASP A 765 -8.64 -12.19 -15.96
CA ASP A 765 -7.98 -10.88 -15.97
C ASP A 765 -7.94 -10.29 -14.56
N ARG A 766 -9.00 -10.47 -13.77
CA ARG A 766 -9.01 -10.09 -12.35
C ARG A 766 -8.13 -10.99 -11.49
N ILE A 767 -8.17 -12.30 -11.70
CA ILE A 767 -7.43 -13.27 -10.88
C ILE A 767 -5.91 -13.16 -11.12
N LEU A 768 -5.48 -12.82 -12.32
CA LEU A 768 -4.05 -12.72 -12.67
C LEU A 768 -3.50 -11.29 -12.63
N ALA A 769 -4.37 -10.27 -12.54
CA ALA A 769 -3.94 -8.88 -12.38
C ALA A 769 -3.10 -8.69 -11.12
N ALA A 770 -2.06 -7.87 -11.25
CA ALA A 770 -1.26 -7.44 -10.12
C ALA A 770 -2.14 -6.63 -9.15
N GLU A 771 -2.13 -7.03 -7.89
CA GLU A 771 -2.90 -6.38 -6.83
C GLU A 771 -2.27 -5.03 -6.42
N TRP A 772 -0.95 -4.91 -6.62
CA TRP A 772 -0.23 -3.65 -6.47
C TRP A 772 0.37 -3.20 -7.82
N SER A 773 -0.07 -2.02 -8.24
CA SER A 773 0.31 -1.31 -9.46
C SER A 773 0.28 0.19 -9.15
N PRO A 774 1.43 0.89 -9.13
CA PRO A 774 1.51 2.29 -8.72
C PRO A 774 1.25 3.31 -9.84
N GLY A 775 0.81 2.88 -11.04
CA GLY A 775 0.59 3.80 -12.17
C GLY A 775 1.90 4.34 -12.75
N VAL A 776 2.81 3.44 -13.12
CA VAL A 776 4.06 3.71 -13.81
C VAL A 776 3.81 4.16 -15.26
N PRO A 777 4.29 5.36 -15.64
CA PRO A 777 4.21 5.85 -17.01
C PRO A 777 4.80 4.86 -18.02
N GLY A 778 4.10 4.61 -19.11
CA GLY A 778 4.54 3.69 -20.17
C GLY A 778 4.40 2.19 -19.85
N ILE A 779 3.85 1.84 -18.67
CA ILE A 779 3.49 0.46 -18.30
C ILE A 779 1.97 0.37 -18.07
N ASP A 780 1.46 1.06 -17.05
CA ASP A 780 0.05 1.03 -16.63
C ASP A 780 -0.54 2.44 -16.44
N ALA A 781 0.23 3.49 -16.76
CA ALA A 781 -0.23 4.88 -16.89
C ALA A 781 0.30 5.54 -18.19
N PRO A 782 -0.37 6.59 -18.72
CA PRO A 782 0.14 7.34 -19.86
C PRO A 782 1.49 8.01 -19.57
N GLY A 783 2.39 8.04 -20.56
CA GLY A 783 3.73 8.62 -20.49
C GLY A 783 4.79 7.63 -20.97
N SER A 784 6.07 7.91 -20.71
CA SER A 784 7.19 7.05 -21.12
C SER A 784 7.81 6.29 -19.94
N TYR A 785 8.26 5.07 -20.19
CA TYR A 785 8.87 4.21 -19.15
C TYR A 785 10.14 4.82 -18.55
N GLU A 786 10.83 5.67 -19.30
CA GLU A 786 12.00 6.42 -18.88
C GLU A 786 11.66 7.53 -17.85
N GLU A 787 10.41 7.99 -17.79
CA GLU A 787 9.99 8.97 -16.78
C GLU A 787 10.04 8.39 -15.37
N TYR A 788 9.72 7.10 -15.21
CA TYR A 788 9.81 6.39 -13.94
C TYR A 788 11.22 6.44 -13.36
N ALA A 789 12.24 6.25 -14.21
CA ALA A 789 13.63 6.18 -13.79
C ALA A 789 14.22 7.48 -13.23
N ARG A 790 13.57 8.62 -13.47
CA ARG A 790 14.00 9.93 -12.96
C ARG A 790 13.78 10.04 -11.46
N GLU A 791 12.66 9.50 -10.97
CA GLU A 791 12.28 9.54 -9.57
C GLU A 791 11.50 8.27 -9.16
N PRO A 792 12.14 7.08 -9.16
CA PRO A 792 11.46 5.79 -8.91
C PRO A 792 10.70 5.77 -7.59
N ALA A 793 11.31 6.39 -6.56
CA ALA A 793 10.73 6.48 -5.24
C ALA A 793 9.35 7.17 -5.24
N ARG A 794 9.15 8.16 -6.12
CA ARG A 794 7.86 8.85 -6.27
C ARG A 794 6.77 7.92 -6.79
N PHE A 795 7.07 6.79 -7.40
CA PHE A 795 6.06 5.83 -7.84
C PHE A 795 5.92 4.69 -6.83
N ILE A 796 7.04 4.15 -6.34
CA ILE A 796 7.04 2.98 -5.43
C ILE A 796 6.44 3.31 -4.06
N TYR A 797 6.70 4.51 -3.51
CA TYR A 797 6.39 4.87 -2.12
C TYR A 797 5.16 5.78 -1.96
N ARG A 798 4.36 5.97 -3.02
CA ARG A 798 3.11 6.76 -2.95
C ARG A 798 2.02 6.12 -2.09
#